data_AF-A0A914FJX4-F1
#
_entry.id   AF-A0A914FJX4-F1
#
_cell.length_a   1.000
_cell.length_b   1.000
_cell.length_c   1.000
_cell.angle_alpha   90.00
_cell.angle_beta   90.00
_cell.angle_gamma   90.00
#
_symmetry.space_group_name_H-M   'P 1'
#
loop_
_entity.id
_entity.type
_entity.pdbx_description
1 polymer ?
#
loop_
_entity_poly.entity_id
_entity_poly.type
_entity_poly.pdbx_seq_one_letter_code
_entity_poly.pdbx_strand_id
1 'polypeptide(L)'
;MVNDFTFPGASLDSGTEEPYGSVNSDVLQFIPLGSGQEVGRSCHFLNFKGKKILLDCGIHPGMHGIDSLPFLDYVDVDEIDLLLITHFHLDHCGALPWLLTKTAFRGRCFMTHASKAIYRILLGDFVKVAKNGPGGDRILYTEDDVEKSMSKIECIDFKEQKEVNGVRFRAYVAGHVLGACMFMIEIDTVRILYTGDFSCEEDRHLRAAEIPEVTPDILICESTYGTQSHESREVREQRFTDTVKEIVTRGGRCLIPVFALGRAQELLLILDEYWHAHPELHTIPILYASSLAKKCMSVYQTFVNGMNSKVQRNLINNNPFVFKHITYLKNSDHFDDVGPCVILASPGMLQPGLSRQLFEQWCPDSKNGCIVAGYCVEGTLAKHILSEPEEIVTLTGRRIPVRMQISYISFSAHTDFNQTSDFVTRLKPHHIILVHGEQGEMSRLRNGLQRLLEHNPDFANLEIHMPRNTEKLNLRFASEKVARLVGSIVTDLHTEDLIQGVLMRKNFNYNVLVPQDLMEYSSLRTSDVSSHQTIYFSRSEEWLAFNLRTLDPNLTIEQVDGYDLPDYLAIDPKRTKKELKKPATLFRMFDNVIAVHLIKDEQLARISWTADVEADNFVDIVVFCIMNAQEHKGGDNQLLEFVESK
;
A
#
# COMPACT_ATOMS: atom_id res chain seq x y z
N MET A 1 17.92 -26.47 11.80
CA MET A 1 18.85 -25.89 10.80
C MET A 1 18.04 -25.72 9.53
N VAL A 2 18.03 -24.52 8.94
CA VAL A 2 17.31 -24.26 7.69
C VAL A 2 18.32 -24.45 6.56
N ASN A 3 18.09 -25.44 5.70
CA ASN A 3 18.86 -25.62 4.48
C ASN A 3 17.99 -25.11 3.32
N ASP A 4 18.43 -24.05 2.65
CA ASP A 4 17.79 -23.55 1.44
C ASP A 4 18.22 -24.42 0.25
N PHE A 5 17.28 -25.13 -0.36
CA PHE A 5 17.50 -25.86 -1.61
C PHE A 5 16.81 -25.14 -2.76
N THR A 6 17.51 -24.98 -3.88
CA THR A 6 16.98 -24.46 -5.15
C THR A 6 16.98 -25.61 -6.16
N PHE A 7 15.81 -25.93 -6.72
CA PHE A 7 15.66 -26.99 -7.72
C PHE A 7 15.39 -26.37 -9.10
N PRO A 8 16.30 -26.49 -10.07
CA PRO A 8 16.01 -26.12 -11.45
C PRO A 8 15.23 -27.25 -12.14
N GLY A 9 14.01 -26.96 -12.61
CA GLY A 9 13.35 -27.76 -13.65
C GLY A 9 12.34 -28.84 -13.23
N ALA A 10 11.82 -28.85 -12.00
CA ALA A 10 10.74 -29.77 -11.63
C ALA A 10 9.37 -29.27 -12.15
N SER A 11 8.77 -29.99 -13.09
CA SER A 11 7.36 -29.78 -13.47
C SER A 11 6.47 -30.25 -12.33
N LEU A 12 5.76 -29.31 -11.70
CA LEU A 12 4.65 -29.61 -10.80
C LEU A 12 3.48 -30.14 -11.62
N ASP A 13 3.28 -31.46 -11.63
CA ASP A 13 2.05 -32.06 -12.14
C ASP A 13 1.00 -32.03 -11.02
N SER A 14 0.40 -30.85 -10.81
CA SER A 14 -0.79 -30.73 -9.97
C SER A 14 -1.99 -31.11 -10.83
N GLY A 15 -2.48 -32.34 -10.68
CA GLY A 15 -3.72 -32.85 -11.32
C GLY A 15 -5.01 -32.14 -10.87
N THR A 16 -4.92 -30.87 -10.47
CA THR A 16 -6.02 -29.99 -10.10
C THR A 16 -5.89 -28.71 -10.91
N GLU A 17 -6.85 -28.48 -11.81
CA GLU A 17 -7.04 -27.16 -12.44
C GLU A 17 -7.09 -26.10 -11.35
N GLU A 18 -6.22 -25.08 -11.43
CA GLU A 18 -6.25 -23.93 -10.51
C GLU A 18 -7.65 -23.29 -10.54
N PRO A 19 -8.44 -23.36 -9.45
CA PRO A 19 -9.72 -22.69 -9.43
C PRO A 19 -9.47 -21.21 -9.12
N TYR A 20 -10.02 -20.34 -9.96
CA TYR A 20 -10.01 -18.86 -9.94
C TYR A 20 -8.86 -18.14 -10.66
N GLY A 21 -9.07 -17.92 -11.96
CA GLY A 21 -8.74 -16.65 -12.64
C GLY A 21 -7.27 -16.26 -12.70
N SER A 22 -6.47 -16.99 -13.47
CA SER A 22 -5.09 -16.60 -13.77
C SER A 22 -5.05 -15.38 -14.72
N VAL A 23 -5.27 -14.18 -14.19
CA VAL A 23 -4.68 -12.98 -14.77
C VAL A 23 -3.17 -13.19 -14.68
N ASN A 24 -2.50 -13.28 -15.84
CA ASN A 24 -1.07 -13.53 -16.03
C ASN A 24 -0.23 -13.05 -14.84
N SER A 25 0.04 -13.94 -13.86
CA SER A 25 0.45 -13.54 -12.50
C SER A 25 1.83 -12.88 -12.43
N ASP A 26 2.61 -13.01 -13.51
CA ASP A 26 3.93 -12.42 -13.69
C ASP A 26 3.89 -10.99 -14.26
N VAL A 27 2.71 -10.46 -14.58
CA VAL A 27 2.58 -9.11 -15.14
C VAL A 27 2.20 -8.13 -14.03
N LEU A 28 3.11 -7.19 -13.76
CA LEU A 28 2.84 -6.01 -12.96
C LEU A 28 2.21 -4.96 -13.86
N GLN A 29 1.02 -4.52 -13.49
CA GLN A 29 0.31 -3.45 -14.19
C GLN A 29 0.38 -2.16 -13.38
N PHE A 30 0.79 -1.08 -14.03
CA PHE A 30 0.78 0.28 -13.51
C PHE A 30 -0.13 1.16 -14.36
N ILE A 31 -1.00 1.94 -13.71
CA ILE A 31 -1.92 2.88 -14.38
C ILE A 31 -1.91 4.20 -13.60
N PRO A 32 -1.44 5.31 -14.19
CA PRO A 32 -1.69 6.63 -13.63
C PRO A 32 -3.18 6.95 -13.75
N LEU A 33 -3.87 7.15 -12.63
CA LEU A 33 -5.24 7.69 -12.60
C LEU A 33 -5.23 9.23 -12.49
N GLY A 34 -4.07 9.81 -12.19
CA GLY A 34 -3.76 11.23 -12.24
C GLY A 34 -2.24 11.42 -12.23
N SER A 35 -1.75 12.64 -12.51
CA SER A 35 -0.32 12.95 -12.63
C SER A 35 0.45 12.15 -13.69
N GLY A 36 -0.24 11.53 -14.67
CA GLY A 36 0.37 10.96 -15.87
C GLY A 36 0.52 12.02 -16.96
N GLN A 37 1.73 12.53 -17.16
CA GLN A 37 2.06 13.68 -18.03
C GLN A 37 1.38 15.00 -17.63
N GLU A 38 1.04 15.16 -16.34
CA GLU A 38 0.56 16.41 -15.75
C GLU A 38 1.06 16.57 -14.30
N VAL A 39 0.88 17.76 -13.72
CA VAL A 39 1.08 18.05 -12.28
C VAL A 39 -0.28 18.31 -11.65
N GLY A 40 -0.63 17.56 -10.60
CA GLY A 40 -1.92 17.63 -9.91
C GLY A 40 -2.68 16.30 -9.91
N ARG A 41 -3.57 16.11 -8.91
CA ARG A 41 -4.38 14.89 -8.70
C ARG A 41 -3.58 13.57 -8.74
N SER A 42 -2.37 13.54 -8.17
CA SER A 42 -1.53 12.34 -8.06
C SER A 42 -2.31 11.17 -7.49
N CYS A 43 -2.37 10.10 -8.29
CA CYS A 43 -3.07 8.87 -7.98
C CYS A 43 -2.61 7.79 -8.96
N HIS A 44 -1.97 6.74 -8.46
CA HIS A 44 -1.43 5.69 -9.32
C HIS A 44 -1.86 4.31 -8.82
N PHE A 45 -2.43 3.53 -9.73
CA PHE A 45 -2.89 2.18 -9.46
C PHE A 45 -1.81 1.17 -9.85
N LEU A 46 -1.55 0.24 -8.94
CA LEU A 46 -0.63 -0.88 -9.12
C LEU A 46 -1.38 -2.19 -8.89
N ASN A 47 -1.26 -3.13 -9.82
CA ASN A 47 -1.76 -4.48 -9.68
C ASN A 47 -0.66 -5.50 -9.99
N PHE A 48 -0.33 -6.36 -9.02
CA PHE A 48 0.62 -7.45 -9.23
C PHE A 48 0.28 -8.64 -8.36
N LYS A 49 0.26 -9.85 -8.95
CA LYS A 49 -0.08 -11.12 -8.29
C LYS A 49 -1.37 -11.04 -7.45
N GLY A 50 -2.38 -10.36 -7.98
CA GLY A 50 -3.69 -10.18 -7.36
C GLY A 50 -3.72 -9.17 -6.20
N LYS A 51 -2.65 -8.40 -5.98
CA LYS A 51 -2.59 -7.33 -4.98
C LYS A 51 -2.80 -5.98 -5.66
N LYS A 52 -3.78 -5.22 -5.18
CA LYS A 52 -4.19 -3.94 -5.74
C LYS A 52 -3.83 -2.81 -4.78
N ILE A 53 -2.94 -1.93 -5.20
CA ILE A 53 -2.41 -0.83 -4.39
C ILE A 53 -2.70 0.48 -5.09
N LEU A 54 -3.12 1.48 -4.33
CA LEU A 54 -3.26 2.86 -4.77
C LEU A 54 -2.18 3.72 -4.11
N LEU A 55 -1.47 4.50 -4.90
CA LEU A 55 -0.40 5.40 -4.47
C LEU A 55 -0.87 6.83 -4.63
N ASP A 56 -0.98 7.55 -3.53
CA ASP A 56 -1.60 8.88 -3.44
C ASP A 56 -3.06 8.95 -3.94
N CYS A 57 -3.76 10.00 -3.53
CA CYS A 57 -5.12 10.31 -3.95
C CYS A 57 -5.40 11.81 -3.77
N GLY A 58 -4.89 12.61 -4.70
CA GLY A 58 -5.01 14.07 -4.67
C GLY A 58 -6.13 14.67 -5.51
N ILE A 59 -6.19 16.01 -5.53
CA ILE A 59 -7.03 16.81 -6.45
C ILE A 59 -6.19 17.67 -7.38
N HIS A 60 -6.73 18.03 -8.53
CA HIS A 60 -6.08 18.93 -9.47
C HIS A 60 -6.38 20.40 -9.11
N PRO A 61 -5.38 21.21 -8.71
CA PRO A 61 -5.63 22.58 -8.22
C PRO A 61 -6.22 23.55 -9.26
N GLY A 62 -5.98 23.28 -10.54
CA GLY A 62 -6.54 24.06 -11.66
C GLY A 62 -7.92 23.61 -12.15
N MET A 63 -8.53 22.59 -11.53
CA MET A 63 -9.86 22.07 -11.91
C MET A 63 -10.84 22.20 -10.72
N HIS A 64 -12.13 22.00 -10.96
CA HIS A 64 -13.17 22.20 -9.96
C HIS A 64 -14.17 21.03 -9.90
N GLY A 65 -14.75 20.79 -8.72
CA GLY A 65 -15.72 19.73 -8.52
C GLY A 65 -15.17 18.35 -8.87
N ILE A 66 -16.00 17.50 -9.47
CA ILE A 66 -15.65 16.11 -9.83
C ILE A 66 -14.48 16.07 -10.81
N ASP A 67 -14.35 17.06 -11.71
CA ASP A 67 -13.27 17.08 -12.71
C ASP A 67 -11.88 17.20 -12.07
N SER A 68 -11.80 17.69 -10.83
CA SER A 68 -10.54 17.75 -10.07
C SER A 68 -10.08 16.40 -9.50
N LEU A 69 -10.97 15.39 -9.48
CA LEU A 69 -10.62 14.06 -8.98
C LEU A 69 -9.72 13.31 -9.99
N PRO A 70 -8.98 12.29 -9.53
CA PRO A 70 -8.37 11.32 -10.41
C PRO A 70 -9.44 10.47 -11.13
N PHE A 71 -9.06 9.79 -12.21
CA PHE A 71 -9.90 8.87 -12.99
C PHE A 71 -10.17 7.55 -12.24
N LEU A 72 -10.77 7.64 -11.05
CA LEU A 72 -11.04 6.52 -10.15
C LEU A 72 -12.11 5.56 -10.69
N ASP A 73 -12.87 5.97 -11.70
CA ASP A 73 -13.83 5.16 -12.45
C ASP A 73 -13.18 4.07 -13.32
N TYR A 74 -11.86 4.13 -13.55
CA TYR A 74 -11.11 3.10 -14.28
C TYR A 74 -10.72 1.88 -13.44
N VAL A 75 -10.98 1.91 -12.13
CA VAL A 75 -10.62 0.84 -11.20
C VAL A 75 -11.75 0.56 -10.21
N ASP A 76 -11.89 -0.70 -9.82
CA ASP A 76 -12.84 -1.11 -8.78
C ASP A 76 -12.25 -0.77 -7.40
N VAL A 77 -12.66 0.39 -6.85
CA VAL A 77 -12.09 0.93 -5.60
C VAL A 77 -12.36 0.06 -4.36
N ASP A 78 -13.39 -0.79 -4.40
CA ASP A 78 -13.72 -1.74 -3.33
C ASP A 78 -12.78 -2.95 -3.27
N GLU A 79 -12.09 -3.26 -4.37
CA GLU A 79 -11.08 -4.32 -4.45
C GLU A 79 -9.65 -3.84 -4.14
N ILE A 80 -9.44 -2.56 -3.82
CA ILE A 80 -8.11 -2.04 -3.47
C ILE A 80 -7.74 -2.50 -2.05
N ASP A 81 -6.60 -3.18 -1.92
CA ASP A 81 -6.08 -3.70 -0.65
C ASP A 81 -5.45 -2.60 0.22
N LEU A 82 -4.66 -1.72 -0.41
CA LEU A 82 -3.74 -0.81 0.26
C LEU A 82 -3.71 0.55 -0.44
N LEU A 83 -3.75 1.61 0.37
CA LEU A 83 -3.58 3.00 -0.06
C LEU A 83 -2.42 3.63 0.70
N LEU A 84 -1.42 4.14 -0.01
CA LEU A 84 -0.23 4.75 0.57
C LEU A 84 -0.17 6.22 0.18
N ILE A 85 -0.17 7.12 1.17
CA ILE A 85 -0.14 8.56 0.94
C ILE A 85 1.22 9.14 1.34
N THR A 86 1.94 9.70 0.38
CA THR A 86 3.33 10.15 0.52
C THR A 86 3.45 11.37 1.42
N HIS A 87 2.61 12.37 1.21
CA HIS A 87 2.65 13.63 1.95
C HIS A 87 1.32 14.39 1.93
N PHE A 88 1.28 15.55 2.58
CA PHE A 88 0.04 16.27 2.90
C PHE A 88 -0.40 17.31 1.86
N HIS A 89 0.30 17.47 0.72
CA HIS A 89 -0.14 18.43 -0.29
C HIS A 89 -1.45 17.99 -0.96
N LEU A 90 -2.24 18.97 -1.41
CA LEU A 90 -3.60 18.74 -1.93
C LEU A 90 -3.62 17.84 -3.16
N ASP A 91 -2.63 17.96 -4.01
CA ASP A 91 -2.39 17.15 -5.18
C ASP A 91 -1.95 15.72 -4.89
N HIS A 92 -1.69 15.35 -3.63
CA HIS A 92 -1.39 13.98 -3.21
C HIS A 92 -2.42 13.39 -2.23
N CYS A 93 -3.12 14.21 -1.45
CA CYS A 93 -4.09 13.73 -0.45
C CYS A 93 -5.46 14.42 -0.48
N GLY A 94 -5.68 15.40 -1.36
CA GLY A 94 -6.90 16.21 -1.37
C GLY A 94 -8.17 15.45 -1.75
N ALA A 95 -8.09 14.35 -2.51
CA ALA A 95 -9.27 13.53 -2.83
C ALA A 95 -9.52 12.44 -1.77
N LEU A 96 -8.62 12.30 -0.79
CA LEU A 96 -8.67 11.22 0.19
C LEU A 96 -9.96 11.16 1.03
N PRO A 97 -10.51 12.28 1.56
CA PRO A 97 -11.79 12.20 2.28
C PRO A 97 -12.92 11.69 1.40
N TRP A 98 -12.97 12.13 0.13
CA TRP A 98 -13.96 11.67 -0.83
C TRP A 98 -13.83 10.17 -1.06
N LEU A 99 -12.62 9.67 -1.34
CA LEU A 99 -12.36 8.24 -1.52
C LEU A 99 -12.79 7.44 -0.28
N LEU A 100 -12.37 7.88 0.92
CA LEU A 100 -12.60 7.12 2.15
C LEU A 100 -14.04 7.18 2.68
N THR A 101 -14.83 8.21 2.37
CA THR A 101 -16.18 8.36 2.94
C THR A 101 -17.33 8.32 1.93
N LYS A 102 -17.06 8.58 0.65
CA LYS A 102 -18.08 8.64 -0.41
C LYS A 102 -18.01 7.49 -1.41
N THR A 103 -17.03 6.60 -1.31
CA THR A 103 -16.89 5.44 -2.19
C THR A 103 -16.98 4.12 -1.42
N ALA A 104 -16.94 3.01 -2.15
CA ALA A 104 -16.96 1.66 -1.60
C ALA A 104 -15.58 1.13 -1.15
N PHE A 105 -14.54 1.99 -1.10
CA PHE A 105 -13.19 1.60 -0.66
C PHE A 105 -13.18 0.94 0.73
N ARG A 106 -12.53 -0.22 0.83
CA ARG A 106 -12.43 -1.05 2.06
C ARG A 106 -10.99 -1.38 2.47
N GLY A 107 -10.00 -0.98 1.66
CA GLY A 107 -8.58 -1.21 1.93
C GLY A 107 -8.06 -0.44 3.14
N ARG A 108 -6.80 -0.70 3.50
CA ARG A 108 -6.10 0.02 4.57
C ARG A 108 -5.36 1.23 4.00
N CYS A 109 -5.43 2.38 4.67
CA CYS A 109 -4.77 3.62 4.25
C CYS A 109 -3.63 3.97 5.20
N PHE A 110 -2.44 4.31 4.69
CA PHE A 110 -1.29 4.69 5.51
C PHE A 110 -0.75 6.08 5.17
N MET A 111 -0.31 6.79 6.22
CA MET A 111 0.43 8.06 6.18
C MET A 111 1.52 8.04 7.24
N THR A 112 2.54 8.90 7.12
CA THR A 112 3.39 9.19 8.28
C THR A 112 2.64 9.98 9.35
N HIS A 113 3.14 9.94 10.59
CA HIS A 113 2.52 10.64 11.72
C HIS A 113 2.34 12.15 11.48
N ALA A 114 3.37 12.81 10.93
CA ALA A 114 3.33 14.24 10.64
C ALA A 114 2.36 14.55 9.49
N SER A 115 2.37 13.75 8.40
CA SER A 115 1.45 13.91 7.28
C SER A 115 -0.01 13.81 7.74
N LYS A 116 -0.36 12.81 8.56
CA LYS A 116 -1.72 12.65 9.10
C LYS A 116 -2.17 13.84 9.97
N ALA A 117 -1.28 14.37 10.81
CA ALA A 117 -1.60 15.52 11.66
C ALA A 117 -1.83 16.81 10.84
N ILE A 118 -1.00 17.04 9.82
CA ILE A 118 -1.09 18.21 8.95
C ILE A 118 -2.29 18.11 8.00
N TYR A 119 -2.54 16.92 7.45
CA TYR A 119 -3.69 16.59 6.60
C TYR A 119 -5.01 17.10 7.19
N ARG A 120 -5.27 16.83 8.48
CA ARG A 120 -6.49 17.27 9.16
C ARG A 120 -6.67 18.78 9.12
N ILE A 121 -5.59 19.53 9.36
CA ILE A 121 -5.62 20.99 9.42
C ILE A 121 -5.78 21.56 8.00
N LEU A 122 -4.99 21.05 7.07
CA LEU A 122 -4.92 21.54 5.70
C LEU A 122 -6.23 21.28 4.93
N LEU A 123 -6.80 20.08 5.02
CA LEU A 123 -8.08 19.79 4.37
C LEU A 123 -9.26 20.51 5.04
N GLY A 124 -9.21 20.73 6.35
CA GLY A 124 -10.22 21.53 7.05
C GLY A 124 -10.27 22.99 6.54
N ASP A 125 -9.13 23.57 6.16
CA ASP A 125 -9.07 24.90 5.54
C ASP A 125 -9.45 24.87 4.07
N PHE A 126 -9.01 23.86 3.32
CA PHE A 126 -9.42 23.67 1.93
C PHE A 126 -10.95 23.65 1.79
N VAL A 127 -11.67 22.90 2.64
CA VAL A 127 -13.14 22.86 2.62
C VAL A 127 -13.75 24.24 2.91
N LYS A 128 -13.16 25.02 3.84
CA LYS A 128 -13.63 26.37 4.17
C LYS A 128 -13.43 27.35 3.01
N VAL A 129 -12.27 27.30 2.36
CA VAL A 129 -11.96 28.13 1.18
C VAL A 129 -12.86 27.74 0.02
N ALA A 130 -13.01 26.44 -0.27
CA ALA A 130 -13.85 25.94 -1.35
C ALA A 130 -15.32 26.34 -1.17
N LYS A 131 -15.85 26.27 0.05
CA LYS A 131 -17.24 26.67 0.36
C LYS A 131 -17.53 28.14 0.10
N ASN A 132 -16.56 29.01 0.33
CA ASN A 132 -16.70 30.46 0.16
C ASN A 132 -16.23 30.95 -1.22
N GLY A 133 -15.74 30.06 -2.08
CA GLY A 133 -15.28 30.37 -3.43
C GLY A 133 -16.39 30.31 -4.49
N PRO A 134 -16.06 30.69 -5.74
CA PRO A 134 -16.96 30.49 -6.89
C PRO A 134 -17.26 28.99 -7.06
N GLY A 135 -18.53 28.60 -6.99
CA GLY A 135 -18.93 27.19 -7.10
C GLY A 135 -19.02 26.43 -5.77
N GLY A 136 -19.22 27.12 -4.63
CA GLY A 136 -19.43 26.53 -3.30
C GLY A 136 -20.55 25.48 -3.18
N ASP A 137 -21.39 25.30 -4.20
CA ASP A 137 -22.38 24.22 -4.30
C ASP A 137 -21.79 22.88 -4.80
N ARG A 138 -20.54 22.88 -5.31
CA ARG A 138 -19.86 21.71 -5.90
C ARG A 138 -18.71 21.18 -5.05
N ILE A 139 -18.86 21.22 -3.72
CA ILE A 139 -17.83 20.72 -2.79
C ILE A 139 -17.82 19.18 -2.83
N LEU A 140 -16.63 18.59 -2.93
CA LEU A 140 -16.44 17.14 -2.96
C LEU A 140 -16.82 16.46 -1.64
N TYR A 141 -16.51 17.09 -0.51
CA TYR A 141 -16.69 16.54 0.84
C TYR A 141 -16.74 17.65 1.91
N THR A 142 -17.27 17.32 3.09
CA THR A 142 -17.44 18.26 4.20
C THR A 142 -16.33 18.17 5.25
N GLU A 143 -16.27 19.11 6.20
CA GLU A 143 -15.33 19.04 7.34
C GLU A 143 -15.59 17.79 8.22
N ASP A 144 -16.85 17.34 8.31
CA ASP A 144 -17.23 16.08 8.96
C ASP A 144 -16.69 14.85 8.22
N ASP A 145 -16.66 14.87 6.88
CA ASP A 145 -16.02 13.82 6.09
C ASP A 145 -14.51 13.76 6.33
N VAL A 146 -13.84 14.92 6.48
CA VAL A 146 -12.41 14.98 6.84
C VAL A 146 -12.19 14.33 8.21
N GLU A 147 -12.99 14.65 9.22
CA GLU A 147 -12.86 14.05 10.55
C GLU A 147 -13.14 12.53 10.53
N LYS A 148 -14.18 12.09 9.79
CA LYS A 148 -14.47 10.66 9.59
C LYS A 148 -13.34 9.92 8.88
N SER A 149 -12.66 10.57 7.94
CA SER A 149 -11.52 9.96 7.23
C SER A 149 -10.33 9.68 8.17
N MET A 150 -10.14 10.49 9.22
CA MET A 150 -9.01 10.36 10.15
C MET A 150 -8.94 9.01 10.89
N SER A 151 -10.10 8.40 11.16
CA SER A 151 -10.18 7.09 11.83
C SER A 151 -9.82 5.92 10.92
N LYS A 152 -9.89 6.11 9.60
CA LYS A 152 -9.54 5.11 8.57
C LYS A 152 -8.08 5.17 8.12
N ILE A 153 -7.35 6.23 8.49
CA ILE A 153 -5.94 6.42 8.16
C ILE A 153 -5.08 5.87 9.28
N GLU A 154 -4.20 4.93 8.98
CA GLU A 154 -3.20 4.39 9.90
C GLU A 154 -1.88 5.14 9.75
N CYS A 155 -1.10 5.20 10.83
CA CYS A 155 0.23 5.81 10.80
C CYS A 155 1.31 4.75 10.56
N ILE A 156 2.40 5.13 9.89
CA ILE A 156 3.64 4.35 9.78
C ILE A 156 4.83 5.22 10.17
N ASP A 157 5.78 4.64 10.89
CA ASP A 157 7.06 5.29 11.22
C ASP A 157 8.07 5.13 10.08
N PHE A 158 9.02 6.05 9.98
CA PHE A 158 10.11 5.92 9.01
C PHE A 158 10.94 4.66 9.30
N LYS A 159 11.26 3.91 8.24
CA LYS A 159 12.00 2.64 8.25
C LYS A 159 11.31 1.48 8.98
N GLU A 160 10.11 1.67 9.52
CA GLU A 160 9.25 0.58 9.98
C GLU A 160 8.79 -0.26 8.78
N GLN A 161 8.88 -1.59 8.88
CA GLN A 161 8.32 -2.50 7.88
C GLN A 161 6.94 -2.98 8.32
N LYS A 162 5.92 -2.69 7.51
CA LYS A 162 4.55 -3.22 7.66
C LYS A 162 4.23 -4.22 6.57
N GLU A 163 3.28 -5.10 6.83
CA GLU A 163 2.74 -6.05 5.86
C GLU A 163 1.21 -6.02 5.86
N VAL A 164 0.60 -5.92 4.68
CA VAL A 164 -0.85 -5.99 4.47
C VAL A 164 -1.12 -6.95 3.32
N ASN A 165 -1.87 -8.02 3.58
CA ASN A 165 -2.25 -9.02 2.57
C ASN A 165 -1.07 -9.57 1.73
N GLY A 166 0.13 -9.69 2.31
CA GLY A 166 1.34 -10.14 1.60
C GLY A 166 2.14 -9.06 0.89
N VAL A 167 1.70 -7.80 0.92
CA VAL A 167 2.45 -6.63 0.47
C VAL A 167 3.26 -6.10 1.64
N ARG A 168 4.59 -6.15 1.54
CA ARG A 168 5.48 -5.51 2.51
C ARG A 168 5.77 -4.09 2.06
N PHE A 169 5.78 -3.13 2.98
CA PHE A 169 6.14 -1.75 2.65
C PHE A 169 6.81 -1.05 3.83
N ARG A 170 7.63 -0.05 3.49
CA ARG A 170 8.36 0.79 4.44
C ARG A 170 8.49 2.21 3.90
N ALA A 171 8.51 3.19 4.79
CA ALA A 171 8.62 4.60 4.44
C ALA A 171 10.05 5.12 4.64
N TYR A 172 10.62 5.79 3.63
CA TYR A 172 11.88 6.53 3.69
C TYR A 172 11.61 8.03 3.71
N VAL A 173 12.51 8.82 4.29
CA VAL A 173 12.36 10.29 4.28
C VAL A 173 12.49 10.82 2.86
N ALA A 174 11.54 11.65 2.40
CA ALA A 174 11.58 12.28 1.08
C ALA A 174 12.14 13.71 1.08
N GLY A 175 12.35 14.31 2.25
CA GLY A 175 12.60 15.75 2.35
C GLY A 175 11.33 16.50 1.97
N HIS A 176 11.39 17.45 1.04
CA HIS A 176 10.24 18.16 0.43
C HIS A 176 9.32 18.92 1.41
N VAL A 177 8.54 18.23 2.25
CA VAL A 177 7.75 18.80 3.35
C VAL A 177 7.80 17.92 4.61
N LEU A 178 7.43 18.49 5.76
CA LEU A 178 7.47 17.77 7.03
C LEU A 178 6.61 16.50 7.00
N GLY A 179 7.24 15.34 7.15
CA GLY A 179 6.57 14.04 7.11
C GLY A 179 6.44 13.41 5.73
N ALA A 180 6.90 14.07 4.67
CA ALA A 180 6.90 13.46 3.33
C ALA A 180 7.77 12.21 3.31
N CYS A 181 7.29 11.20 2.60
CA CYS A 181 7.96 9.91 2.53
C CYS A 181 7.92 9.30 1.14
N MET A 182 8.94 8.49 0.87
CA MET A 182 9.00 7.59 -0.27
C MET A 182 8.63 6.19 0.21
N PHE A 183 7.71 5.51 -0.46
CA PHE A 183 7.33 4.14 -0.11
C PHE A 183 8.13 3.13 -0.93
N MET A 184 8.90 2.29 -0.24
CA MET A 184 9.42 1.06 -0.81
C MET A 184 8.40 -0.05 -0.57
N ILE A 185 7.92 -0.65 -1.65
CA ILE A 185 6.86 -1.67 -1.68
C ILE A 185 7.48 -2.95 -2.24
N GLU A 186 7.23 -4.07 -1.59
CA GLU A 186 7.74 -5.38 -1.97
C GLU A 186 6.55 -6.35 -2.06
N ILE A 187 6.33 -6.87 -3.26
CA ILE A 187 5.31 -7.87 -3.58
C ILE A 187 6.05 -9.05 -4.19
N ASP A 188 6.02 -10.19 -3.50
CA ASP A 188 6.87 -11.33 -3.83
C ASP A 188 8.36 -10.93 -3.81
N THR A 189 9.06 -11.05 -4.95
CA THR A 189 10.47 -10.65 -5.12
C THR A 189 10.65 -9.26 -5.72
N VAL A 190 9.58 -8.63 -6.22
CA VAL A 190 9.64 -7.35 -6.95
C VAL A 190 9.57 -6.18 -5.98
N ARG A 191 10.52 -5.26 -6.11
CA ARG A 191 10.63 -4.04 -5.30
C ARG A 191 10.32 -2.80 -6.12
N ILE A 192 9.46 -1.95 -5.56
CA ILE A 192 8.96 -0.74 -6.20
C ILE A 192 9.20 0.42 -5.23
N LEU A 193 9.94 1.43 -5.66
CA LEU A 193 10.09 2.66 -4.91
C LEU A 193 9.19 3.74 -5.53
N TYR A 194 8.24 4.26 -4.78
CA TYR A 194 7.47 5.44 -5.14
C TYR A 194 7.97 6.65 -4.36
N THR A 195 8.46 7.67 -5.05
CA THR A 195 9.06 8.84 -4.41
C THR A 195 8.03 9.80 -3.82
N GLY A 196 6.82 9.86 -4.38
CA GLY A 196 6.01 11.08 -4.25
C GLY A 196 6.82 12.28 -4.74
N ASP A 197 6.68 13.40 -4.04
CA ASP A 197 7.56 14.55 -4.21
C ASP A 197 8.72 14.49 -3.21
N PHE A 198 9.94 14.76 -3.70
CA PHE A 198 11.16 14.62 -2.89
C PHE A 198 12.20 15.71 -3.21
N SER A 199 13.06 15.98 -2.23
CA SER A 199 14.20 16.89 -2.36
C SER A 199 15.46 16.22 -1.86
N CYS A 200 16.53 16.22 -2.67
CA CYS A 200 17.85 15.72 -2.26
C CYS A 200 18.72 16.78 -1.57
N GLU A 201 18.23 18.01 -1.40
CA GLU A 201 18.92 19.08 -0.68
C GLU A 201 18.35 19.24 0.75
N GLU A 202 19.24 19.31 1.74
CA GLU A 202 18.87 19.61 3.14
C GLU A 202 18.56 21.11 3.26
N ASP A 203 17.35 21.46 3.71
CA ASP A 203 16.93 22.86 3.93
C ASP A 203 17.18 23.30 5.40
N ARG A 204 16.72 24.49 5.82
CA ARG A 204 16.96 24.96 7.19
C ARG A 204 16.33 24.07 8.26
N HIS A 205 15.27 23.32 7.94
CA HIS A 205 14.54 22.49 8.90
C HIS A 205 14.31 21.02 8.52
N LEU A 206 14.29 20.66 7.25
CA LEU A 206 14.07 19.31 6.74
C LEU A 206 15.38 18.65 6.34
N ARG A 207 15.34 17.33 6.37
CA ARG A 207 16.41 16.45 5.88
C ARG A 207 16.30 16.33 4.36
N ALA A 208 17.41 16.05 3.69
CA ALA A 208 17.38 15.55 2.32
C ALA A 208 16.70 14.17 2.27
N ALA A 209 16.21 13.81 1.07
CA ALA A 209 15.69 12.48 0.77
C ALA A 209 16.75 11.41 1.06
N GLU A 210 16.33 10.33 1.70
CA GLU A 210 17.19 9.18 1.96
C GLU A 210 17.35 8.35 0.68
N ILE A 211 18.52 7.75 0.48
CA ILE A 211 18.70 6.74 -0.56
C ILE A 211 18.50 5.36 0.10
N PRO A 212 17.48 4.59 -0.30
CA PRO A 212 17.30 3.22 0.19
C PRO A 212 18.54 2.36 0.02
N GLU A 213 18.83 1.52 1.02
CA GLU A 213 19.96 0.58 1.02
C GLU A 213 19.77 -0.56 0.01
N VAL A 214 18.54 -0.78 -0.46
CA VAL A 214 18.17 -1.85 -1.38
C VAL A 214 17.73 -1.24 -2.71
N THR A 215 18.30 -1.72 -3.81
CA THR A 215 17.92 -1.33 -5.17
C THR A 215 16.48 -1.77 -5.47
N PRO A 216 15.61 -0.85 -5.92
CA PRO A 216 14.30 -1.21 -6.45
C PRO A 216 14.41 -1.71 -7.88
N ASP A 217 13.53 -2.63 -8.28
CA ASP A 217 13.38 -3.04 -9.68
C ASP A 217 12.68 -1.94 -10.48
N ILE A 218 11.68 -1.29 -9.86
CA ILE A 218 10.90 -0.18 -10.44
C ILE A 218 11.04 1.06 -9.58
N LEU A 219 11.42 2.17 -10.21
CA LEU A 219 11.38 3.50 -9.60
C LEU A 219 10.24 4.32 -10.23
N ILE A 220 9.22 4.68 -9.44
CA ILE A 220 8.18 5.64 -9.82
C ILE A 220 8.62 7.01 -9.27
N CYS A 221 9.02 7.91 -10.17
CA CYS A 221 9.72 9.16 -9.83
C CYS A 221 8.92 10.38 -10.30
N GLU A 222 8.85 11.43 -9.47
CA GLU A 222 8.35 12.73 -9.93
C GLU A 222 9.23 13.32 -11.04
N SER A 223 8.69 14.29 -11.78
CA SER A 223 9.36 14.93 -12.92
C SER A 223 9.08 16.43 -13.02
N THR A 224 8.72 17.06 -11.91
CA THR A 224 8.23 18.45 -11.81
C THR A 224 9.12 19.48 -12.52
N TYR A 225 10.44 19.38 -12.37
CA TYR A 225 11.41 20.33 -12.92
C TYR A 225 12.10 19.87 -14.20
N GLY A 226 11.77 18.70 -14.74
CA GLY A 226 12.29 18.25 -16.01
C GLY A 226 13.82 18.27 -16.09
N THR A 227 14.36 19.09 -17.00
CA THR A 227 15.81 19.29 -17.17
C THR A 227 16.34 20.59 -16.55
N GLN A 228 15.54 21.27 -15.73
CA GLN A 228 15.97 22.51 -15.07
C GLN A 228 17.03 22.20 -14.00
N SER A 229 17.89 23.17 -13.75
CA SER A 229 18.87 23.12 -12.66
C SER A 229 18.62 24.28 -11.71
N HIS A 230 18.67 24.00 -10.42
CA HIS A 230 18.55 25.04 -9.41
C HIS A 230 19.87 25.77 -9.23
N GLU A 231 19.78 27.09 -9.02
CA GLU A 231 20.87 27.84 -8.43
C GLU A 231 21.15 27.31 -7.02
N SER A 232 22.38 27.46 -6.55
CA SER A 232 22.71 27.06 -5.17
C SER A 232 21.79 27.76 -4.18
N ARG A 233 21.47 27.09 -3.07
CA ARG A 233 20.57 27.64 -2.06
C ARG A 233 21.03 29.01 -1.56
N GLU A 234 22.33 29.20 -1.36
CA GLU A 234 22.90 30.46 -0.87
C GLU A 234 22.59 31.61 -1.82
N VAL A 235 22.73 31.38 -3.14
CA VAL A 235 22.41 32.38 -4.16
C VAL A 235 20.91 32.66 -4.20
N ARG A 236 20.06 31.62 -4.08
CA ARG A 236 18.59 31.78 -4.06
C ARG A 236 18.11 32.55 -2.82
N GLU A 237 18.63 32.21 -1.63
CA GLU A 237 18.31 32.89 -0.38
C GLU A 237 18.76 34.36 -0.40
N GLN A 238 19.94 34.64 -0.96
CA GLN A 238 20.42 36.00 -1.13
C GLN A 238 19.52 36.78 -2.09
N ARG A 239 19.22 36.22 -3.27
CA ARG A 239 18.33 36.89 -4.24
C ARG A 239 16.94 37.15 -3.67
N PHE A 240 16.40 36.20 -2.90
CA PHE A 240 15.12 36.35 -2.22
C PHE A 240 15.13 37.52 -1.23
N THR A 241 16.11 37.55 -0.32
CA THR A 241 16.19 38.58 0.70
C THR A 241 16.50 39.96 0.10
N ASP A 242 17.33 40.03 -0.93
CA ASP A 242 17.61 41.27 -1.68
C ASP A 242 16.36 41.82 -2.36
N THR A 243 15.57 40.95 -3.02
CA THR A 243 14.31 41.36 -3.66
C THR A 243 13.31 41.89 -2.62
N VAL A 244 13.17 41.20 -1.48
CA VAL A 244 12.32 41.65 -0.37
C VAL A 244 12.77 43.01 0.15
N LYS A 245 14.08 43.17 0.41
CA LYS A 245 14.68 44.42 0.89
C LYS A 245 14.45 45.57 -0.09
N GLU A 246 14.63 45.35 -1.38
CA GLU A 246 14.42 46.35 -2.41
C GLU A 246 12.98 46.88 -2.40
N ILE A 247 11.99 45.98 -2.36
CA ILE A 247 10.56 46.33 -2.37
C ILE A 247 10.19 47.17 -1.15
N VAL A 248 10.62 46.77 0.04
CA VAL A 248 10.25 47.49 1.28
C VAL A 248 11.01 48.81 1.42
N THR A 249 12.25 48.89 0.91
CA THR A 249 13.06 50.12 0.96
C THR A 249 12.51 51.22 0.04
N ARG A 250 11.91 50.85 -1.10
CA ARG A 250 11.18 51.82 -1.95
C ARG A 250 9.77 52.18 -1.44
N GLY A 251 9.41 51.71 -0.24
CA GLY A 251 8.14 51.99 0.43
C GLY A 251 6.96 51.19 -0.10
N GLY A 252 7.21 50.05 -0.76
CA GLY A 252 6.17 49.15 -1.25
C GLY A 252 5.80 48.05 -0.28
N ARG A 253 4.71 47.35 -0.58
CA ARG A 253 4.35 46.07 0.06
C ARG A 253 4.90 44.89 -0.73
N CYS A 254 5.50 43.94 -0.03
CA CYS A 254 5.97 42.68 -0.59
C CYS A 254 4.97 41.57 -0.27
N LEU A 255 4.24 41.10 -1.29
CA LEU A 255 3.37 39.93 -1.18
C LEU A 255 4.16 38.65 -1.52
N ILE A 256 4.03 37.64 -0.68
CA ILE A 256 4.62 36.32 -0.92
C ILE A 256 3.47 35.29 -0.81
N PRO A 257 2.82 34.93 -1.93
CA PRO A 257 1.74 33.95 -1.89
C PRO A 257 2.32 32.55 -1.62
N VAL A 258 1.89 31.93 -0.52
CA VAL A 258 2.33 30.58 -0.11
C VAL A 258 1.21 29.80 0.55
N PHE A 259 1.28 28.47 0.50
CA PHE A 259 0.42 27.64 1.35
C PHE A 259 0.81 27.78 2.83
N ALA A 260 -0.15 27.63 3.73
CA ALA A 260 0.07 27.83 5.17
C ALA A 260 1.02 26.78 5.81
N LEU A 261 1.28 25.67 5.10
CA LEU A 261 2.10 24.55 5.53
C LEU A 261 3.01 24.14 4.37
N GLY A 262 4.24 23.73 4.69
CA GLY A 262 5.26 23.36 3.72
C GLY A 262 6.34 24.44 3.59
N ARG A 263 6.45 25.05 2.40
CA ARG A 263 7.53 26.00 2.09
C ARG A 263 7.44 27.34 2.83
N ALA A 264 6.25 27.73 3.30
CA ALA A 264 6.11 28.95 4.11
C ALA A 264 7.02 28.94 5.33
N GLN A 265 7.20 27.78 5.98
CA GLN A 265 8.06 27.68 7.17
C GLN A 265 9.53 27.94 6.84
N GLU A 266 10.00 27.52 5.67
CA GLU A 266 11.37 27.80 5.22
C GLU A 266 11.56 29.30 4.97
N LEU A 267 10.63 29.94 4.27
CA LEU A 267 10.70 31.38 4.00
C LEU A 267 10.63 32.22 5.28
N LEU A 268 9.82 31.79 6.27
CA LEU A 268 9.75 32.45 7.57
C LEU A 268 11.09 32.35 8.33
N LEU A 269 11.76 31.19 8.29
CA LEU A 269 13.09 31.03 8.88
C LEU A 269 14.14 31.93 8.22
N ILE A 270 14.12 32.03 6.88
CA ILE A 270 15.03 32.91 6.12
C ILE A 270 14.78 34.38 6.50
N LEU A 271 13.51 34.80 6.52
CA LEU A 271 13.15 36.19 6.82
C LEU A 271 13.45 36.57 8.26
N ASP A 272 13.18 35.70 9.24
CA ASP A 272 13.47 35.99 10.66
C ASP A 272 14.98 36.12 10.91
N GLU A 273 15.79 35.25 10.29
CA GLU A 273 17.25 35.34 10.34
C GLU A 273 17.76 36.62 9.65
N TYR A 274 17.21 36.94 8.47
CA TYR A 274 17.59 38.14 7.73
C TYR A 274 17.22 39.42 8.49
N TRP A 275 16.02 39.52 9.05
CA TRP A 275 15.60 40.66 9.86
C TRP A 275 16.47 40.81 11.11
N HIS A 276 16.79 39.70 11.76
CA HIS A 276 17.67 39.72 12.94
C HIS A 276 19.05 40.31 12.62
N ALA A 277 19.58 40.04 11.43
CA ALA A 277 20.87 40.54 10.97
C ALA A 277 20.84 42.01 10.47
N HIS A 278 19.66 42.58 10.23
CA HIS A 278 19.48 43.91 9.61
C HIS A 278 18.61 44.83 10.45
N PRO A 279 19.18 45.49 11.48
CA PRO A 279 18.43 46.38 12.37
C PRO A 279 17.70 47.53 11.68
N GLU A 280 18.15 47.95 10.50
CA GLU A 280 17.49 48.99 9.71
C GLU A 280 16.08 48.58 9.22
N LEU A 281 15.77 47.29 9.18
CA LEU A 281 14.47 46.75 8.76
C LEU A 281 13.51 46.49 9.92
N HIS A 282 13.95 46.62 11.18
CA HIS A 282 13.15 46.28 12.36
C HIS A 282 11.84 47.07 12.50
N THR A 283 11.72 48.23 11.86
CA THR A 283 10.48 49.04 11.85
C THR A 283 9.45 48.53 10.85
N ILE A 284 9.85 47.67 9.91
CA ILE A 284 9.03 47.14 8.83
C ILE A 284 8.49 45.77 9.26
N PRO A 285 7.16 45.58 9.36
CA PRO A 285 6.59 44.34 9.85
C PRO A 285 6.63 43.23 8.79
N ILE A 286 6.96 42.02 9.26
CA ILE A 286 6.68 40.77 8.53
C ILE A 286 5.42 40.15 9.12
N LEU A 287 4.40 39.95 8.29
CA LEU A 287 3.14 39.38 8.68
C LEU A 287 2.97 38.00 8.04
N TYR A 288 2.70 37.01 8.87
CA TYR A 288 2.25 35.71 8.40
C TYR A 288 0.73 35.61 8.54
N ALA A 289 0.05 35.80 7.42
CA ALA A 289 -1.39 35.94 7.34
C ALA A 289 -2.04 34.60 6.96
N SER A 290 -2.37 33.82 7.98
CA SER A 290 -3.15 32.59 7.83
C SER A 290 -3.94 32.30 9.11
N SER A 291 -5.23 32.01 8.94
CA SER A 291 -6.12 31.55 10.01
C SER A 291 -5.61 30.26 10.70
N LEU A 292 -4.79 29.48 9.98
CA LEU A 292 -4.19 28.25 10.45
C LEU A 292 -2.80 28.41 11.04
N ALA A 293 -2.13 29.54 10.82
CA ALA A 293 -0.70 29.73 11.12
C ALA A 293 -0.30 29.20 12.50
N LYS A 294 -1.04 29.58 13.56
CA LYS A 294 -0.75 29.17 14.93
C LYS A 294 -0.92 27.66 15.16
N LYS A 295 -1.94 27.05 14.55
CA LYS A 295 -2.16 25.59 14.63
C LYS A 295 -1.06 24.86 13.85
N CYS A 296 -0.71 25.35 12.67
CA CYS A 296 0.38 24.81 11.86
C CYS A 296 1.71 24.78 12.63
N MET A 297 2.04 25.88 13.32
CA MET A 297 3.28 25.97 14.09
C MET A 297 3.32 24.97 15.24
N SER A 298 2.18 24.74 15.92
CA SER A 298 2.12 23.74 16.99
C SER A 298 2.43 22.32 16.49
N VAL A 299 2.03 21.99 15.25
CA VAL A 299 2.33 20.70 14.63
C VAL A 299 3.81 20.60 14.28
N TYR A 300 4.40 21.64 13.69
CA TYR A 300 5.84 21.68 13.40
C TYR A 300 6.68 21.53 14.68
N GLN A 301 6.27 22.18 15.77
CA GLN A 301 6.95 22.05 17.07
C GLN A 301 6.77 20.67 17.72
N THR A 302 5.69 19.95 17.40
CA THR A 302 5.44 18.59 17.91
C THR A 302 6.31 17.55 17.19
N PHE A 303 6.49 17.70 15.88
CA PHE A 303 7.20 16.73 15.03
C PHE A 303 8.66 17.11 14.74
N VAL A 304 9.34 17.78 15.68
CA VAL A 304 10.76 18.16 15.54
C VAL A 304 11.67 16.94 15.34
N ASN A 305 11.29 15.76 15.84
CA ASN A 305 12.05 14.53 15.60
C ASN A 305 12.12 14.13 14.11
N GLY A 306 11.18 14.62 13.29
CA GLY A 306 11.19 14.43 11.82
C GLY A 306 12.02 15.47 11.07
N MET A 307 12.61 16.45 11.76
CA MET A 307 13.41 17.53 11.18
C MET A 307 14.90 17.17 11.15
N ASN A 308 15.71 18.05 10.57
CA ASN A 308 17.15 17.84 10.47
C ASN A 308 17.89 17.99 11.82
N SER A 309 19.16 17.55 11.83
CA SER A 309 19.99 17.55 13.04
C SER A 309 20.29 18.96 13.57
N LYS A 310 20.24 19.99 12.72
CA LYS A 310 20.47 21.39 13.10
C LYS A 310 19.31 21.88 13.98
N VAL A 311 18.07 21.65 13.58
CA VAL A 311 16.89 22.02 14.36
C VAL A 311 16.81 21.23 15.66
N GLN A 312 17.02 19.91 15.61
CA GLN A 312 16.95 19.05 16.80
C GLN A 312 17.95 19.48 17.89
N ARG A 313 19.19 19.85 17.50
CA ARG A 313 20.20 20.36 18.44
C ARG A 313 19.87 21.74 18.99
N ASN A 314 19.32 22.63 18.16
CA ASN A 314 19.02 24.00 18.56
C ASN A 314 17.79 24.09 19.47
N LEU A 315 16.85 23.13 19.40
CA LEU A 315 15.59 23.17 20.14
C LEU A 315 15.76 23.38 21.66
N ILE A 316 16.84 22.84 22.24
CA ILE A 316 17.14 22.96 23.68
C ILE A 316 17.43 24.41 24.08
N ASN A 317 18.09 25.18 23.19
CA ASN A 317 18.58 26.53 23.49
C ASN A 317 17.71 27.62 22.85
N ASN A 318 17.18 27.39 21.65
CA ASN A 318 16.38 28.33 20.88
C ASN A 318 15.52 27.58 19.86
N ASN A 319 14.19 27.60 20.05
CA ASN A 319 13.26 27.00 19.09
C ASN A 319 13.15 27.90 17.84
N PRO A 320 13.60 27.45 16.65
CA PRO A 320 13.64 28.30 15.46
C PRO A 320 12.25 28.64 14.90
N PHE A 321 11.19 27.96 15.34
CA PHE A 321 9.80 28.27 14.95
C PHE A 321 9.10 29.24 15.92
N VAL A 322 9.82 29.75 16.92
CA VAL A 322 9.38 30.88 17.74
C VAL A 322 10.04 32.13 17.19
N PHE A 323 9.44 32.66 16.13
CA PHE A 323 9.94 33.82 15.40
C PHE A 323 9.91 35.09 16.26
N LYS A 324 10.94 35.94 16.11
CA LYS A 324 11.09 37.19 16.86
C LYS A 324 10.63 38.41 16.07
N HIS A 325 10.71 38.34 14.74
CA HIS A 325 10.45 39.44 13.82
C HIS A 325 9.18 39.23 12.97
N ILE A 326 8.45 38.14 13.21
CA ILE A 326 7.23 37.78 12.47
C ILE A 326 6.01 37.88 13.37
N THR A 327 4.98 38.58 12.88
CA THR A 327 3.68 38.69 13.55
C THR A 327 2.63 37.85 12.83
N TYR A 328 1.82 37.12 13.59
CA TYR A 328 0.73 36.30 13.05
C TYR A 328 -0.54 37.15 12.85
N LEU A 329 -1.07 37.17 11.62
CA LEU A 329 -2.33 37.83 11.31
C LEU A 329 -3.44 36.78 11.15
N LYS A 330 -4.50 36.89 11.96
CA LYS A 330 -5.64 35.95 11.91
C LYS A 330 -6.59 36.25 10.75
N ASN A 331 -7.00 37.52 10.61
CA ASN A 331 -7.95 38.02 9.60
C ASN A 331 -7.45 39.39 9.07
N SER A 332 -7.86 39.77 7.85
CA SER A 332 -7.58 41.07 7.22
C SER A 332 -8.06 42.27 8.03
N ASP A 333 -9.12 42.12 8.83
CA ASP A 333 -9.77 43.21 9.59
C ASP A 333 -8.86 43.80 10.70
N HIS A 334 -7.75 43.14 11.03
CA HIS A 334 -6.77 43.59 12.01
C HIS A 334 -5.46 44.08 11.37
N PHE A 335 -5.44 44.26 10.05
CA PHE A 335 -4.28 44.79 9.32
C PHE A 335 -4.57 46.21 8.84
N ASP A 336 -3.93 47.19 9.46
CA ASP A 336 -3.87 48.54 8.94
C ASP A 336 -2.80 48.60 7.84
N ASP A 337 -3.24 48.75 6.59
CA ASP A 337 -2.37 48.80 5.40
C ASP A 337 -1.60 50.13 5.28
N VAL A 338 -0.71 50.38 6.25
CA VAL A 338 0.06 51.62 6.40
C VAL A 338 1.56 51.35 6.24
N GLY A 339 2.15 51.96 5.22
CA GLY A 339 3.60 51.89 4.96
C GLY A 339 4.06 50.57 4.32
N PRO A 340 5.40 50.37 4.23
CA PRO A 340 5.95 49.13 3.70
C PRO A 340 5.74 47.97 4.67
N CYS A 341 5.48 46.78 4.12
CA CYS A 341 5.37 45.54 4.89
C CYS A 341 5.71 44.33 4.02
N VAL A 342 5.98 43.20 4.66
CA VAL A 342 6.08 41.89 4.00
C VAL A 342 4.91 41.03 4.47
N ILE A 343 4.11 40.48 3.56
CA ILE A 343 3.00 39.59 3.90
C ILE A 343 3.14 38.25 3.19
N LEU A 344 3.21 37.18 3.99
CA LEU A 344 3.05 35.81 3.52
C LEU A 344 1.57 35.43 3.69
N ALA A 345 0.88 35.13 2.60
CA ALA A 345 -0.57 34.85 2.63
C ALA A 345 -0.94 33.65 1.76
N SER A 346 -1.97 32.92 2.17
CA SER A 346 -2.54 31.78 1.42
C SER A 346 -3.73 32.19 0.55
N PRO A 347 -3.98 31.46 -0.56
CA PRO A 347 -3.22 30.32 -1.11
C PRO A 347 -2.00 30.72 -1.96
N GLY A 348 -1.08 29.76 -2.19
CA GLY A 348 0.17 30.00 -2.93
C GLY A 348 -0.01 30.33 -4.42
N MET A 349 -1.06 29.82 -5.05
CA MET A 349 -1.28 29.98 -6.50
C MET A 349 -2.25 31.13 -6.86
N LEU A 350 -2.54 32.02 -5.90
CA LEU A 350 -3.44 33.18 -6.07
C LEU A 350 -4.87 32.82 -6.56
N GLN A 351 -5.32 31.62 -6.22
CA GLN A 351 -6.74 31.25 -6.25
C GLN A 351 -7.52 32.01 -5.17
N PRO A 352 -8.88 32.00 -5.17
CA PRO A 352 -9.67 32.75 -4.20
C PRO A 352 -9.19 32.57 -2.75
N GLY A 353 -9.00 33.68 -2.03
CA GLY A 353 -8.42 33.72 -0.70
C GLY A 353 -7.71 35.04 -0.41
N LEU A 354 -7.04 35.13 0.74
CA LEU A 354 -6.41 36.37 1.20
C LEU A 354 -5.26 36.83 0.29
N SER A 355 -4.42 35.90 -0.18
CA SER A 355 -3.32 36.25 -1.10
C SER A 355 -3.83 36.88 -2.39
N ARG A 356 -4.96 36.39 -2.93
CA ARG A 356 -5.62 36.94 -4.11
C ARG A 356 -6.22 38.33 -3.84
N GLN A 357 -6.84 38.53 -2.68
CA GLN A 357 -7.39 39.84 -2.30
C GLN A 357 -6.29 40.90 -2.18
N LEU A 358 -5.20 40.57 -1.47
CA LEU A 358 -4.04 41.45 -1.33
C LEU A 358 -3.37 41.72 -2.68
N PHE A 359 -3.24 40.70 -3.53
CA PHE A 359 -2.72 40.87 -4.89
C PHE A 359 -3.56 41.88 -5.67
N GLU A 360 -4.89 41.71 -5.74
CA GLU A 360 -5.77 42.64 -6.47
C GLU A 360 -5.70 44.08 -5.93
N GLN A 361 -5.53 44.26 -4.62
CA GLN A 361 -5.40 45.56 -3.99
C GLN A 361 -4.06 46.24 -4.31
N TRP A 362 -2.97 45.48 -4.34
CA TRP A 362 -1.60 46.01 -4.45
C TRP A 362 -1.05 46.03 -5.87
N CYS A 363 -1.63 45.25 -6.79
CA CYS A 363 -1.20 45.08 -8.17
C CYS A 363 -1.07 46.40 -8.98
N PRO A 364 -1.96 47.41 -8.81
CA PRO A 364 -1.88 48.66 -9.57
C PRO A 364 -0.78 49.65 -9.18
N ASP A 365 -0.03 49.41 -8.09
CA ASP A 365 1.03 50.31 -7.59
C ASP A 365 2.41 49.72 -7.87
N SER A 366 3.24 50.47 -8.60
CA SER A 366 4.58 50.06 -9.03
C SER A 366 5.61 49.98 -7.91
N LYS A 367 5.30 50.51 -6.72
CA LYS A 367 6.17 50.33 -5.55
C LYS A 367 6.08 48.92 -5.00
N ASN A 368 4.95 48.25 -5.15
CA ASN A 368 4.72 46.92 -4.58
C ASN A 368 5.46 45.84 -5.36
N GLY A 369 5.56 44.66 -4.76
CA GLY A 369 6.14 43.48 -5.42
C GLY A 369 5.50 42.17 -4.94
N CYS A 370 5.46 41.18 -5.83
CA CYS A 370 4.93 39.84 -5.58
C CYS A 370 6.02 38.82 -5.89
N ILE A 371 6.43 38.04 -4.89
CA ILE A 371 7.45 37.00 -5.03
C ILE A 371 6.76 35.64 -5.04
N VAL A 372 6.68 35.03 -6.22
CA VAL A 372 6.17 33.67 -6.41
C VAL A 372 7.29 32.69 -6.07
N ALA A 373 7.12 31.96 -4.97
CA ALA A 373 8.16 31.08 -4.41
C ALA A 373 7.98 29.58 -4.70
N GLY A 374 6.78 29.14 -5.12
CA GLY A 374 6.47 27.74 -5.38
C GLY A 374 6.24 27.44 -6.87
N TYR A 375 6.19 26.15 -7.22
CA TYR A 375 5.74 25.74 -8.55
C TYR A 375 4.28 26.19 -8.78
N CYS A 376 3.98 26.65 -10.00
CA CYS A 376 2.67 27.15 -10.37
C CYS A 376 2.06 26.26 -11.45
N VAL A 377 0.96 25.60 -11.11
CA VAL A 377 0.21 24.74 -12.02
C VAL A 377 -0.48 25.60 -13.10
N GLU A 378 -0.57 25.08 -14.32
CA GLU A 378 -1.29 25.70 -15.42
C GLU A 378 -2.77 25.96 -15.06
N GLY A 379 -3.32 27.05 -15.60
CA GLY A 379 -4.68 27.50 -15.29
C GLY A 379 -4.83 28.28 -13.97
N THR A 380 -3.74 28.56 -13.26
CA THR A 380 -3.76 29.39 -12.04
C THR A 380 -3.34 30.85 -12.30
N LEU A 381 -3.81 31.78 -11.46
CA LEU A 381 -3.40 33.19 -11.59
C LEU A 381 -1.90 33.36 -11.37
N ALA A 382 -1.31 32.65 -10.39
CA ALA A 382 0.13 32.71 -10.16
C ALA A 382 0.93 32.29 -11.40
N LYS A 383 0.48 31.29 -12.16
CA LYS A 383 1.12 30.93 -13.44
C LYS A 383 0.93 32.01 -14.51
N HIS A 384 -0.26 32.58 -14.61
CA HIS A 384 -0.56 33.63 -15.59
C HIS A 384 0.28 34.89 -15.40
N ILE A 385 0.47 35.37 -14.16
CA ILE A 385 1.23 36.61 -13.89
C ILE A 385 2.73 36.48 -14.19
N LEU A 386 3.26 35.25 -14.26
CA LEU A 386 4.66 35.01 -14.66
C LEU A 386 4.91 35.32 -16.15
N SER A 387 3.85 35.45 -16.95
CA SER A 387 3.94 35.93 -18.35
C SER A 387 3.96 37.46 -18.47
N GLU A 388 3.96 38.18 -17.34
CA GLU A 388 3.96 39.65 -17.26
C GLU A 388 2.81 40.31 -18.06
N PRO A 389 1.54 39.95 -17.81
CA PRO A 389 0.42 40.54 -18.51
C PRO A 389 0.23 42.02 -18.12
N GLU A 390 -0.22 42.87 -19.05
CA GLU A 390 -0.49 44.29 -18.75
C GLU A 390 -1.67 44.49 -17.79
N GLU A 391 -2.66 43.59 -17.84
CA GLU A 391 -3.86 43.60 -17.00
C GLU A 391 -4.22 42.20 -16.53
N ILE A 392 -4.86 42.10 -15.37
CA ILE A 392 -5.51 40.88 -14.89
C ILE A 392 -7.00 41.09 -14.63
N VAL A 393 -7.76 39.99 -14.64
CA VAL A 393 -9.19 39.99 -14.29
C VAL A 393 -9.36 39.65 -12.81
N THR A 394 -10.02 40.52 -12.06
CA THR A 394 -10.33 40.32 -10.64
C THR A 394 -11.42 39.26 -10.45
N LEU A 395 -11.59 38.76 -9.23
CA LEU A 395 -12.69 37.85 -8.88
C LEU A 395 -14.08 38.46 -9.14
N THR A 396 -14.19 39.80 -9.13
CA THR A 396 -15.42 40.53 -9.45
C THR A 396 -15.61 40.80 -10.95
N GLY A 397 -14.69 40.32 -11.80
CA GLY A 397 -14.73 40.49 -13.25
C GLY A 397 -14.19 41.82 -13.77
N ARG A 398 -13.59 42.65 -12.91
CA ARG A 398 -12.98 43.93 -13.32
C ARG A 398 -11.58 43.69 -13.87
N ARG A 399 -11.13 44.53 -14.81
CA ARG A 399 -9.73 44.54 -15.24
C ARG A 399 -8.94 45.56 -14.43
N ILE A 400 -7.77 45.17 -13.95
CA ILE A 400 -6.84 46.05 -13.24
C ILE A 400 -5.44 45.94 -13.85
N PRO A 401 -4.68 47.05 -13.91
CA PRO A 401 -3.34 47.04 -14.49
C PRO A 401 -2.34 46.35 -13.56
N VAL A 402 -1.42 45.58 -14.14
CA VAL A 402 -0.28 44.99 -13.41
C VAL A 402 0.89 45.95 -13.48
N ARG A 403 1.13 46.67 -12.38
CA ARG A 403 2.28 47.59 -12.26
C ARG A 403 3.29 47.17 -11.22
N MET A 404 2.86 46.37 -10.25
CA MET A 404 3.75 45.81 -9.24
C MET A 404 4.81 44.90 -9.88
N GLN A 405 5.99 44.83 -9.27
CA GLN A 405 7.04 43.92 -9.71
C GLN A 405 6.62 42.47 -9.46
N ILE A 406 6.69 41.60 -10.46
CA ILE A 406 6.52 40.16 -10.31
C ILE A 406 7.91 39.52 -10.33
N SER A 407 8.21 38.64 -9.38
CA SER A 407 9.48 37.93 -9.34
C SER A 407 9.26 36.46 -9.02
N TYR A 408 9.92 35.58 -9.77
CA TYR A 408 9.89 34.14 -9.53
C TYR A 408 11.21 33.70 -8.92
N ILE A 409 11.16 33.20 -7.68
CA ILE A 409 12.34 32.70 -6.97
C ILE A 409 11.99 31.34 -6.39
N SER A 410 12.36 30.28 -7.08
CA SER A 410 11.93 28.93 -6.73
C SER A 410 12.54 28.46 -5.39
N PHE A 411 11.67 28.31 -4.40
CA PHE A 411 11.86 27.53 -3.17
C PHE A 411 10.98 26.28 -3.17
N SER A 412 10.50 25.87 -4.35
CA SER A 412 9.88 24.56 -4.50
C SER A 412 10.94 23.52 -4.11
N ALA A 413 10.58 22.62 -3.19
CA ALA A 413 11.52 21.64 -2.65
C ALA A 413 11.41 20.35 -3.45
N HIS A 414 11.54 20.45 -4.77
CA HIS A 414 11.58 19.30 -5.68
C HIS A 414 13.01 19.10 -6.15
N THR A 415 13.29 17.91 -6.69
CA THR A 415 14.59 17.67 -7.31
C THR A 415 14.73 18.39 -8.65
N ASP A 416 15.93 18.92 -8.88
CA ASP A 416 16.37 19.35 -10.21
C ASP A 416 16.97 18.19 -11.01
N PHE A 417 17.31 18.41 -12.29
CA PHE A 417 17.86 17.36 -13.14
C PHE A 417 19.09 16.67 -12.55
N ASN A 418 20.00 17.44 -11.93
CA ASN A 418 21.24 16.88 -11.38
C ASN A 418 20.92 15.98 -10.19
N GLN A 419 20.03 16.43 -9.31
CA GLN A 419 19.57 15.66 -8.14
C GLN A 419 18.82 14.39 -8.55
N THR A 420 17.85 14.49 -9.49
CA THR A 420 17.14 13.32 -10.01
C THR A 420 18.11 12.33 -10.67
N SER A 421 19.06 12.82 -11.47
CA SER A 421 20.03 11.98 -12.15
C SER A 421 21.00 11.26 -11.20
N ASP A 422 21.49 11.93 -10.15
CA ASP A 422 22.31 11.31 -9.10
C ASP A 422 21.49 10.25 -8.34
N PHE A 423 20.24 10.56 -8.00
CA PHE A 423 19.34 9.63 -7.32
C PHE A 423 19.11 8.34 -8.13
N VAL A 424 18.79 8.48 -9.42
CA VAL A 424 18.65 7.35 -10.36
C VAL A 424 19.96 6.56 -10.49
N THR A 425 21.08 7.27 -10.62
CA THR A 425 22.40 6.65 -10.81
C THR A 425 22.80 5.77 -9.61
N ARG A 426 22.46 6.21 -8.40
CA ARG A 426 22.75 5.45 -7.17
C ARG A 426 21.82 4.27 -6.96
N LEU A 427 20.54 4.40 -7.33
CA LEU A 427 19.56 3.34 -7.16
C LEU A 427 19.69 2.21 -8.18
N LYS A 428 20.07 2.53 -9.43
CA LYS A 428 20.19 1.57 -10.54
C LYS A 428 18.93 0.73 -10.80
N PRO A 429 17.73 1.34 -10.92
CA PRO A 429 16.52 0.58 -11.22
C PRO A 429 16.53 0.00 -12.65
N HIS A 430 15.76 -1.06 -12.88
CA HIS A 430 15.57 -1.63 -14.23
C HIS A 430 14.49 -0.87 -15.01
N HIS A 431 13.47 -0.37 -14.32
CA HIS A 431 12.42 0.45 -14.92
C HIS A 431 12.25 1.75 -14.15
N ILE A 432 12.15 2.87 -14.86
CA ILE A 432 11.77 4.17 -14.32
C ILE A 432 10.41 4.55 -14.91
N ILE A 433 9.47 4.93 -14.06
CA ILE A 433 8.16 5.43 -14.48
C ILE A 433 8.08 6.89 -14.03
N LEU A 434 8.08 7.81 -14.99
CA LEU A 434 7.97 9.23 -14.73
C LEU A 434 6.50 9.62 -14.54
N VAL A 435 6.22 10.29 -13.43
CA VAL A 435 4.92 10.85 -13.06
C VAL A 435 5.10 12.28 -12.55
N HIS A 436 4.00 12.97 -12.25
CA HIS A 436 4.01 14.29 -11.61
C HIS A 436 4.94 15.30 -12.30
N GLY A 437 4.57 15.69 -13.52
CA GLY A 437 5.36 16.58 -14.36
C GLY A 437 4.62 16.93 -15.64
N GLU A 438 4.81 18.14 -16.15
CA GLU A 438 4.22 18.57 -17.41
C GLU A 438 4.79 17.74 -18.58
N GLN A 439 3.95 17.41 -19.57
CA GLN A 439 4.30 16.51 -20.68
C GLN A 439 5.64 16.87 -21.37
N GLY A 440 5.86 18.14 -21.67
CA GLY A 440 7.08 18.63 -22.30
C GLY A 440 8.31 18.46 -21.41
N GLU A 441 8.25 18.93 -20.16
CA GLU A 441 9.36 18.82 -19.21
C GLU A 441 9.68 17.37 -18.82
N MET A 442 8.66 16.54 -18.65
CA MET A 442 8.79 15.10 -18.40
C MET A 442 9.47 14.39 -19.60
N SER A 443 9.13 14.78 -20.83
CA SER A 443 9.80 14.27 -22.04
C SER A 443 11.27 14.70 -22.11
N ARG A 444 11.58 15.95 -21.74
CA ARG A 444 12.98 16.41 -21.64
C ARG A 444 13.76 15.60 -20.60
N LEU A 445 13.18 15.35 -19.42
CA LEU A 445 13.81 14.54 -18.38
C LEU A 445 14.10 13.12 -18.86
N ARG A 446 13.10 12.45 -19.47
CA ARG A 446 13.29 11.11 -20.06
C ARG A 446 14.48 11.09 -21.02
N ASN A 447 14.51 12.02 -21.97
CA ASN A 447 15.58 12.10 -22.97
C ASN A 447 16.94 12.43 -22.33
N GLY A 448 16.96 13.31 -21.31
CA GLY A 448 18.16 13.66 -20.57
C GLY A 448 18.75 12.47 -19.82
N LEU A 449 17.92 11.72 -19.08
CA LEU A 449 18.34 10.50 -18.38
C LEU A 449 18.81 9.42 -19.35
N GLN A 450 18.09 9.22 -20.45
CA GLN A 450 18.48 8.21 -21.44
C GLN A 450 19.85 8.51 -22.05
N ARG A 451 20.14 9.76 -22.44
CA ARG A 451 21.46 10.16 -22.94
C ARG A 451 22.55 10.07 -21.89
N LEU A 452 22.23 10.37 -20.63
CA LEU A 452 23.21 10.31 -19.54
C LEU A 452 23.65 8.86 -19.27
N LEU A 453 22.72 7.91 -19.37
CA LEU A 453 22.91 6.53 -18.92
C LEU A 453 23.22 5.54 -20.05
N GLU A 454 23.05 5.91 -21.33
CA GLU A 454 23.20 5.00 -22.49
C GLU A 454 24.58 4.32 -22.62
N HIS A 455 25.64 4.95 -22.11
CA HIS A 455 27.00 4.41 -22.16
C HIS A 455 27.42 3.67 -20.88
N ASN A 456 26.56 3.61 -19.86
CA ASN A 456 26.86 2.95 -18.61
C ASN A 456 26.33 1.49 -18.65
N PRO A 457 27.19 0.46 -18.58
CA PRO A 457 26.77 -0.93 -18.67
C PRO A 457 25.81 -1.35 -17.55
N ASP A 458 25.84 -0.69 -16.40
CA ASP A 458 24.91 -0.93 -15.29
C ASP A 458 23.45 -0.62 -15.67
N PHE A 459 23.24 0.15 -16.74
CA PHE A 459 21.92 0.61 -17.21
C PHE A 459 21.58 0.06 -18.61
N ALA A 460 22.28 -0.98 -19.08
CA ALA A 460 22.06 -1.55 -20.41
C ALA A 460 20.61 -2.00 -20.67
N ASN A 461 19.90 -2.40 -19.62
CA ASN A 461 18.50 -2.85 -19.66
C ASN A 461 17.53 -1.83 -19.04
N LEU A 462 17.96 -0.59 -18.79
CA LEU A 462 17.09 0.44 -18.22
C LEU A 462 16.01 0.85 -19.23
N GLU A 463 14.75 0.82 -18.79
CA GLU A 463 13.63 1.38 -19.54
C GLU A 463 13.01 2.56 -18.80
N ILE A 464 12.80 3.68 -19.51
CA ILE A 464 12.18 4.89 -18.96
C ILE A 464 10.81 5.11 -19.62
N HIS A 465 9.77 5.05 -18.80
CA HIS A 465 8.37 5.10 -19.18
C HIS A 465 7.75 6.45 -18.79
N MET A 466 6.75 6.87 -19.58
CA MET A 466 6.08 8.16 -19.40
C MET A 466 4.56 8.01 -19.67
N PRO A 467 3.85 7.13 -18.94
CA PRO A 467 2.45 6.82 -19.24
C PRO A 467 1.55 8.05 -19.02
N ARG A 468 0.56 8.22 -19.90
CA ARG A 468 -0.53 9.19 -19.70
C ARG A 468 -1.52 8.68 -18.65
N ASN A 469 -2.36 9.58 -18.15
CA ASN A 469 -3.55 9.18 -17.40
C ASN A 469 -4.32 8.09 -18.15
N THR A 470 -4.72 7.04 -17.44
CA THR A 470 -5.44 5.84 -17.91
C THR A 470 -4.65 4.89 -18.83
N GLU A 471 -3.40 5.24 -19.20
CA GLU A 471 -2.53 4.38 -20.00
C GLU A 471 -2.01 3.22 -19.14
N LYS A 472 -2.22 1.98 -19.61
CA LYS A 472 -1.78 0.76 -18.93
C LYS A 472 -0.35 0.43 -19.31
N LEU A 473 0.56 0.51 -18.34
CA LEU A 473 1.92 -0.01 -18.46
C LEU A 473 1.98 -1.41 -17.86
N ASN A 474 2.41 -2.39 -18.64
CA ASN A 474 2.56 -3.78 -18.20
C ASN A 474 4.04 -4.15 -18.22
N LEU A 475 4.59 -4.52 -17.06
CA LEU A 475 5.97 -4.95 -16.88
C LEU A 475 5.98 -6.41 -16.45
N ARG A 476 6.81 -7.24 -17.09
CA ARG A 476 6.83 -8.69 -16.82
C ARG A 476 7.98 -9.04 -15.88
N PHE A 477 7.65 -9.67 -14.77
CA PHE A 477 8.60 -10.18 -13.78
C PHE A 477 8.42 -11.69 -13.65
N ALA A 478 9.31 -12.45 -14.27
CA ALA A 478 9.34 -13.91 -14.08
C ALA A 478 9.84 -14.19 -12.66
N SER A 479 8.99 -14.79 -11.82
CA SER A 479 9.39 -15.26 -10.49
C SER A 479 9.68 -16.76 -10.56
N GLU A 480 10.89 -17.18 -10.20
CA GLU A 480 11.12 -18.56 -9.78
C GLU A 480 10.44 -18.75 -8.42
N LYS A 481 9.53 -19.73 -8.32
CA LYS A 481 8.88 -20.05 -7.05
C LYS A 481 9.83 -20.89 -6.20
N VAL A 482 10.29 -20.32 -5.09
CA VAL A 482 11.14 -21.03 -4.12
C VAL A 482 10.26 -21.57 -2.99
N ALA A 483 10.33 -22.88 -2.74
CA ALA A 483 9.69 -23.53 -1.61
C ALA A 483 10.73 -23.98 -0.59
N ARG A 484 10.53 -23.67 0.68
CA ARG A 484 11.42 -24.09 1.77
C ARG A 484 10.95 -25.40 2.38
N LEU A 485 11.88 -26.30 2.64
CA LEU A 485 11.63 -27.54 3.36
C LEU A 485 11.69 -27.24 4.86
N VAL A 486 10.62 -27.58 5.60
CA VAL A 486 10.48 -27.22 7.02
C VAL A 486 9.98 -28.42 7.82
N GLY A 487 10.50 -28.58 9.04
CA GLY A 487 10.14 -29.67 9.94
C GLY A 487 11.02 -30.90 9.78
N SER A 488 10.47 -32.06 10.15
CA SER A 488 11.11 -33.37 10.11
C SER A 488 11.44 -33.86 8.70
N ILE A 489 10.87 -33.26 7.66
CA ILE A 489 11.23 -33.56 6.27
C ILE A 489 12.73 -33.30 5.99
N VAL A 490 13.37 -32.38 6.74
CA VAL A 490 14.75 -31.96 6.53
C VAL A 490 15.77 -32.95 7.12
N THR A 491 15.38 -33.75 8.11
CA THR A 491 16.34 -34.58 8.87
C THR A 491 16.87 -35.78 8.10
N ASP A 492 16.16 -36.25 7.07
CA ASP A 492 16.45 -37.50 6.35
C ASP A 492 16.68 -37.30 4.83
N LEU A 493 17.04 -36.09 4.41
CA LEU A 493 17.12 -35.72 3.00
C LEU A 493 18.50 -36.00 2.37
N HIS A 494 18.55 -36.89 1.38
CA HIS A 494 19.66 -37.05 0.44
C HIS A 494 19.36 -36.37 -0.91
N THR A 495 20.41 -36.12 -1.70
CA THR A 495 20.35 -35.24 -2.89
C THR A 495 19.51 -35.76 -4.05
N GLU A 496 19.11 -37.05 -4.03
CA GLU A 496 18.28 -37.70 -5.05
C GLU A 496 16.93 -38.22 -4.51
N ASP A 497 16.60 -37.93 -3.25
CA ASP A 497 15.38 -38.45 -2.65
C ASP A 497 14.14 -37.75 -3.21
N LEU A 498 13.07 -38.54 -3.41
CA LEU A 498 11.76 -38.01 -3.76
C LEU A 498 11.17 -37.26 -2.56
N ILE A 499 10.90 -35.97 -2.74
CA ILE A 499 10.30 -35.13 -1.72
C ILE A 499 8.78 -35.29 -1.76
N GLN A 500 8.21 -35.93 -0.74
CA GLN A 500 6.77 -36.05 -0.55
C GLN A 500 6.33 -35.29 0.70
N GLY A 501 5.31 -34.45 0.56
CA GLY A 501 4.79 -33.68 1.68
C GLY A 501 3.61 -32.79 1.28
N VAL A 502 3.15 -32.00 2.23
CA VAL A 502 2.12 -30.98 2.04
C VAL A 502 2.80 -29.67 1.66
N LEU A 503 2.46 -29.14 0.48
CA LEU A 503 2.85 -27.78 0.08
C LEU A 503 1.90 -26.77 0.71
N MET A 504 2.39 -26.01 1.68
CA MET A 504 1.68 -24.91 2.29
C MET A 504 2.10 -23.58 1.67
N ARG A 505 1.13 -22.83 1.16
CA ARG A 505 1.34 -21.46 0.69
C ARG A 505 0.73 -20.46 1.67
N LYS A 506 1.55 -19.53 2.18
CA LYS A 506 1.10 -18.36 2.93
C LYS A 506 1.56 -17.09 2.21
N ASN A 507 0.63 -16.36 1.60
CA ASN A 507 0.90 -15.25 0.69
C ASN A 507 1.80 -15.69 -0.49
N PHE A 508 3.05 -15.20 -0.53
CA PHE A 508 4.05 -15.53 -1.53
C PHE A 508 5.09 -16.54 -1.02
N ASN A 509 5.03 -16.93 0.26
CA ASN A 509 5.95 -17.91 0.83
C ASN A 509 5.38 -19.33 0.66
N TYR A 510 6.22 -20.23 0.16
CA TYR A 510 5.92 -21.65 0.00
C TYR A 510 6.79 -22.45 0.96
N ASN A 511 6.14 -23.32 1.74
CA ASN A 511 6.82 -24.27 2.61
C ASN A 511 6.33 -25.68 2.26
N VAL A 512 7.24 -26.66 2.25
CA VAL A 512 6.92 -28.08 2.13
C VAL A 512 7.26 -28.75 3.45
N LEU A 513 6.31 -29.49 4.00
CA LEU A 513 6.43 -30.17 5.28
C LEU A 513 5.66 -31.49 5.25
N VAL A 514 5.96 -32.40 6.18
CA VAL A 514 5.14 -33.61 6.35
C VAL A 514 3.82 -33.29 7.07
N PRO A 515 2.73 -34.05 6.84
CA PRO A 515 1.42 -33.78 7.46
C PRO A 515 1.45 -33.70 9.00
N GLN A 516 2.35 -34.44 9.66
CA GLN A 516 2.46 -34.45 11.13
C GLN A 516 2.93 -33.10 11.69
N ASP A 517 3.75 -32.36 10.93
CA ASP A 517 4.33 -31.09 11.36
C ASP A 517 3.37 -29.91 11.10
N LEU A 518 2.23 -30.14 10.43
CA LEU A 518 1.31 -29.09 10.01
C LEU A 518 0.80 -28.25 11.18
N MET A 519 0.57 -28.86 12.34
CA MET A 519 0.11 -28.16 13.54
C MET A 519 1.20 -27.31 14.20
N GLU A 520 2.47 -27.62 13.99
CA GLU A 520 3.59 -26.87 14.57
C GLU A 520 3.90 -25.60 13.74
N TYR A 521 3.77 -25.70 12.41
CA TYR A 521 4.13 -24.62 11.48
C TYR A 521 2.94 -23.86 10.89
N SER A 522 1.70 -24.23 11.22
CA SER A 522 0.49 -23.59 10.72
C SER A 522 -0.65 -23.59 11.73
N SER A 523 -1.70 -22.81 11.45
CA SER A 523 -2.96 -22.87 12.22
C SER A 523 -3.87 -24.01 11.79
N LEU A 524 -3.48 -24.79 10.77
CA LEU A 524 -4.25 -25.90 10.27
C LEU A 524 -4.06 -27.11 11.18
N ARG A 525 -5.12 -27.88 11.37
CA ARG A 525 -5.10 -29.14 12.10
C ARG A 525 -5.40 -30.26 11.14
N THR A 526 -4.68 -31.36 11.29
CA THR A 526 -5.06 -32.63 10.67
C THR A 526 -6.14 -33.27 11.53
N SER A 527 -7.06 -33.98 10.88
CA SER A 527 -8.12 -34.71 11.55
C SER A 527 -8.43 -35.93 10.71
N ASP A 528 -8.39 -37.08 11.35
CA ASP A 528 -8.81 -38.33 10.73
C ASP A 528 -10.29 -38.54 10.99
N VAL A 529 -11.05 -38.84 9.95
CA VAL A 529 -12.47 -39.16 10.07
C VAL A 529 -12.60 -40.67 10.14
N SER A 530 -12.81 -41.21 11.33
CA SER A 530 -13.16 -42.63 11.47
C SER A 530 -14.62 -42.83 11.12
N SER A 531 -14.87 -43.65 10.09
CA SER A 531 -16.20 -44.00 9.62
C SER A 531 -16.53 -45.44 10.00
N HIS A 532 -17.82 -45.69 10.17
CA HIS A 532 -18.32 -47.03 10.44
C HIS A 532 -19.74 -47.21 9.96
N GLN A 533 -20.02 -48.39 9.41
CA GLN A 533 -21.32 -48.79 8.90
C GLN A 533 -21.69 -50.14 9.51
N THR A 534 -22.91 -50.24 10.02
CA THR A 534 -23.42 -51.48 10.61
C THR A 534 -24.51 -52.03 9.71
N ILE A 535 -24.39 -53.32 9.39
CA ILE A 535 -25.32 -54.05 8.53
C ILE A 535 -25.78 -55.29 9.29
N TYR A 536 -27.04 -55.68 9.09
CA TYR A 536 -27.56 -56.93 9.62
C TYR A 536 -26.97 -58.12 8.86
N PHE A 537 -26.46 -59.11 9.61
CA PHE A 537 -25.88 -60.33 9.06
C PHE A 537 -26.13 -61.51 10.01
N SER A 538 -26.87 -62.51 9.55
CA SER A 538 -27.34 -63.64 10.39
C SER A 538 -26.79 -65.01 9.98
N ARG A 539 -25.85 -65.06 9.02
CA ARG A 539 -25.17 -66.30 8.59
C ARG A 539 -23.97 -66.62 9.49
N SER A 540 -23.34 -67.77 9.24
CA SER A 540 -22.18 -68.25 9.99
C SER A 540 -20.93 -67.37 9.75
N GLU A 541 -19.98 -67.48 10.69
CA GLU A 541 -18.68 -66.80 10.59
C GLU A 541 -17.87 -67.35 9.41
N GLU A 542 -17.92 -68.66 9.21
CA GLU A 542 -17.25 -69.38 8.14
C GLU A 542 -17.78 -68.96 6.76
N TRP A 543 -19.08 -68.70 6.65
CA TRP A 543 -19.70 -68.20 5.44
C TRP A 543 -19.28 -66.77 5.11
N LEU A 544 -19.23 -65.90 6.12
CA LEU A 544 -18.72 -64.54 5.95
C LEU A 544 -17.24 -64.55 5.54
N ALA A 545 -16.43 -65.35 6.22
CA ALA A 545 -15.01 -65.52 5.93
C ALA A 545 -14.79 -66.00 4.48
N PHE A 546 -15.58 -66.97 4.01
CA PHE A 546 -15.49 -67.48 2.63
C PHE A 546 -15.74 -66.36 1.61
N ASN A 547 -16.80 -65.57 1.79
CA ASN A 547 -17.15 -64.49 0.88
C ASN A 547 -16.12 -63.35 0.93
N LEU A 548 -15.68 -62.93 2.12
CA LEU A 548 -14.65 -61.87 2.25
C LEU A 548 -13.30 -62.29 1.64
N ARG A 549 -12.93 -63.58 1.70
CA ARG A 549 -11.72 -64.11 1.03
C ARG A 549 -11.76 -64.03 -0.49
N THR A 550 -12.95 -63.89 -1.09
CA THR A 550 -13.04 -63.65 -2.54
C THR A 550 -12.60 -62.23 -2.92
N LEU A 551 -12.70 -61.28 -1.98
CA LEU A 551 -12.24 -59.90 -2.15
C LEU A 551 -10.77 -59.74 -1.74
N ASP A 552 -10.38 -60.34 -0.61
CA ASP A 552 -9.01 -60.28 -0.08
C ASP A 552 -8.54 -61.69 0.34
N PRO A 553 -7.71 -62.36 -0.48
CA PRO A 553 -7.14 -63.65 -0.13
C PRO A 553 -6.26 -63.64 1.13
N ASN A 554 -5.74 -62.47 1.52
CA ASN A 554 -4.86 -62.28 2.67
C ASN A 554 -5.61 -61.87 3.95
N LEU A 555 -6.96 -61.91 3.93
CA LEU A 555 -7.82 -61.63 5.08
C LEU A 555 -7.32 -62.30 6.36
N THR A 556 -7.12 -61.50 7.42
CA THR A 556 -6.80 -62.00 8.75
C THR A 556 -8.06 -62.05 9.62
N ILE A 557 -8.17 -63.09 10.45
CA ILE A 557 -9.32 -63.34 11.33
C ILE A 557 -8.82 -63.48 12.76
N GLU A 558 -9.36 -62.67 13.66
CA GLU A 558 -9.00 -62.64 15.07
C GLU A 558 -10.27 -62.67 15.93
N GLN A 559 -10.24 -63.38 17.06
CA GLN A 559 -11.31 -63.30 18.03
C GLN A 559 -11.03 -62.17 19.01
N VAL A 560 -11.99 -61.26 19.17
CA VAL A 560 -11.87 -60.08 20.01
C VAL A 560 -12.79 -60.22 21.20
N ASP A 561 -12.19 -60.42 22.38
CA ASP A 561 -12.91 -60.45 23.64
C ASP A 561 -13.28 -59.03 24.08
N GLY A 562 -14.53 -58.67 23.84
CA GLY A 562 -15.13 -57.47 24.40
C GLY A 562 -15.06 -56.25 23.50
N TYR A 563 -15.71 -56.35 22.35
CA TYR A 563 -15.98 -55.25 21.45
C TYR A 563 -17.13 -54.37 21.96
N ASP A 564 -16.94 -53.06 21.96
CA ASP A 564 -17.93 -52.09 22.41
C ASP A 564 -18.93 -51.78 21.26
N LEU A 565 -20.20 -52.16 21.48
CA LEU A 565 -21.32 -51.77 20.61
C LEU A 565 -21.70 -50.31 20.86
N PRO A 566 -21.94 -49.48 19.81
CA PRO A 566 -22.45 -48.13 19.99
C PRO A 566 -23.82 -48.10 20.68
N ASP A 567 -24.03 -47.13 21.57
CA ASP A 567 -25.22 -47.00 22.43
C ASP A 567 -26.58 -47.05 21.67
N TYR A 568 -26.62 -46.64 20.39
CA TYR A 568 -27.86 -46.59 19.60
C TYR A 568 -28.25 -47.92 18.92
N LEU A 569 -27.40 -48.95 18.97
CA LEU A 569 -27.67 -50.29 18.43
C LEU A 569 -28.09 -51.29 19.53
N ALA A 570 -28.09 -50.88 20.79
CA ALA A 570 -28.58 -51.70 21.89
C ALA A 570 -30.12 -51.78 21.84
N ILE A 571 -30.66 -52.98 21.63
CA ILE A 571 -32.10 -53.24 21.40
C ILE A 571 -32.97 -53.05 22.68
N ASP A 572 -32.43 -52.54 23.79
CA ASP A 572 -33.17 -52.32 25.05
C ASP A 572 -32.90 -50.93 25.68
N PRO A 573 -33.89 -50.02 25.71
CA PRO A 573 -33.77 -48.68 26.30
C PRO A 573 -33.56 -48.65 27.82
N LYS A 574 -33.64 -49.79 28.52
CA LYS A 574 -33.54 -49.86 30.00
C LYS A 574 -32.24 -50.47 30.53
N ARG A 575 -31.27 -50.85 29.70
CA ARG A 575 -29.98 -51.38 30.17
C ARG A 575 -29.01 -50.26 30.56
N THR A 576 -28.74 -50.15 31.85
CA THR A 576 -27.70 -49.30 32.45
C THR A 576 -26.29 -49.64 31.94
N LYS A 577 -25.47 -48.59 31.74
CA LYS A 577 -24.07 -48.50 31.26
C LYS A 577 -22.98 -49.43 31.87
N LYS A 578 -23.31 -50.55 32.49
CA LYS A 578 -22.33 -51.53 32.97
C LYS A 578 -22.52 -52.86 32.26
N GLU A 579 -21.46 -53.26 31.54
CA GLU A 579 -21.22 -54.55 30.88
C GLU A 579 -21.92 -54.77 29.53
N LEU A 580 -21.23 -54.45 28.42
CA LEU A 580 -21.63 -54.88 27.05
C LEU A 580 -20.42 -55.11 26.14
N LYS A 581 -19.32 -55.62 26.70
CA LYS A 581 -18.20 -56.17 25.94
C LYS A 581 -18.64 -57.52 25.36
N LYS A 582 -18.97 -57.56 24.06
CA LYS A 582 -19.36 -58.81 23.39
C LYS A 582 -18.18 -59.45 22.68
N PRO A 583 -18.09 -60.79 22.65
CA PRO A 583 -17.15 -61.46 21.76
C PRO A 583 -17.54 -61.12 20.32
N ALA A 584 -16.56 -60.69 19.53
CA ALA A 584 -16.73 -60.41 18.11
C ALA A 584 -15.59 -61.05 17.34
N THR A 585 -15.91 -61.52 16.14
CA THR A 585 -14.89 -61.96 15.19
C THR A 585 -14.48 -60.76 14.34
N LEU A 586 -13.20 -60.42 14.38
CA LEU A 586 -12.62 -59.34 13.61
C LEU A 586 -11.98 -59.89 12.33
N PHE A 587 -12.43 -59.36 11.21
CA PHE A 587 -11.89 -59.57 9.88
C PHE A 587 -11.12 -58.30 9.48
N ARG A 588 -9.80 -58.39 9.28
CA ARG A 588 -9.01 -57.27 8.74
C ARG A 588 -8.66 -57.54 7.29
N MET A 589 -9.02 -56.59 6.43
CA MET A 589 -8.89 -56.68 4.98
C MET A 589 -8.02 -55.54 4.45
N PHE A 590 -7.39 -55.77 3.30
CA PHE A 590 -6.61 -54.80 2.54
C PHE A 590 -5.51 -54.16 3.42
N ASP A 591 -4.60 -54.98 3.94
CA ASP A 591 -3.49 -54.54 4.80
C ASP A 591 -3.91 -53.73 6.04
N ASN A 592 -5.07 -54.09 6.62
CA ASN A 592 -5.71 -53.46 7.79
C ASN A 592 -6.42 -52.12 7.54
N VAL A 593 -6.64 -51.74 6.27
CA VAL A 593 -7.41 -50.54 5.92
C VAL A 593 -8.88 -50.69 6.35
N ILE A 594 -9.45 -51.87 6.21
CA ILE A 594 -10.85 -52.15 6.61
C ILE A 594 -10.89 -53.20 7.73
N ALA A 595 -11.70 -52.93 8.73
CA ALA A 595 -12.04 -53.86 9.80
C ALA A 595 -13.55 -54.18 9.80
N VAL A 596 -13.91 -55.45 9.66
CA VAL A 596 -15.30 -55.93 9.82
C VAL A 596 -15.41 -56.71 11.12
N HIS A 597 -16.28 -56.28 12.02
CA HIS A 597 -16.57 -56.96 13.28
C HIS A 597 -17.90 -57.69 13.17
N LEU A 598 -17.87 -59.02 13.21
CA LEU A 598 -19.07 -59.86 13.28
C LEU A 598 -19.45 -60.11 14.74
N ILE A 599 -20.63 -59.65 15.11
CA ILE A 599 -21.19 -59.77 16.45
C ILE A 599 -22.33 -60.78 16.38
N LYS A 600 -21.97 -62.06 16.52
CA LYS A 600 -22.85 -63.20 16.26
C LYS A 600 -24.15 -63.17 17.06
N ASP A 601 -24.07 -62.82 18.34
CA ASP A 601 -25.24 -62.77 19.24
C ASP A 601 -26.28 -61.73 18.83
N GLU A 602 -25.87 -60.65 18.15
CA GLU A 602 -26.76 -59.58 17.69
C GLU A 602 -27.05 -59.65 16.19
N GLN A 603 -26.42 -60.60 15.48
CA GLN A 603 -26.53 -60.74 14.03
C GLN A 603 -26.15 -59.45 13.29
N LEU A 604 -25.03 -58.83 13.68
CA LEU A 604 -24.54 -57.58 13.09
C LEU A 604 -23.13 -57.75 12.56
N ALA A 605 -22.87 -57.19 11.37
CA ALA A 605 -21.54 -56.97 10.83
C ALA A 605 -21.27 -55.46 10.82
N ARG A 606 -20.28 -55.01 11.59
CA ARG A 606 -19.87 -53.61 11.66
C ARG A 606 -18.55 -53.40 10.92
N ILE A 607 -18.60 -52.63 9.86
CA ILE A 607 -17.47 -52.23 9.05
C ILE A 607 -16.94 -50.92 9.61
N SER A 608 -15.63 -50.80 9.80
CA SER A 608 -14.95 -49.62 10.32
C SER A 608 -13.68 -49.36 9.54
N TRP A 609 -13.45 -48.10 9.18
CA TRP A 609 -12.30 -47.65 8.40
C TRP A 609 -12.00 -46.18 8.71
N THR A 610 -10.81 -45.71 8.32
CA THR A 610 -10.53 -44.27 8.25
C THR A 610 -10.97 -43.78 6.88
N ALA A 611 -11.86 -42.78 6.84
CA ALA A 611 -12.46 -42.30 5.62
C ALA A 611 -11.44 -41.57 4.74
N ASP A 612 -11.25 -42.11 3.55
CA ASP A 612 -10.51 -41.51 2.46
C ASP A 612 -11.04 -42.08 1.12
N VAL A 613 -10.58 -41.50 0.00
CA VAL A 613 -11.10 -41.84 -1.33
C VAL A 613 -10.89 -43.31 -1.70
N GLU A 614 -9.82 -43.95 -1.21
CA GLU A 614 -9.51 -45.34 -1.52
C GLU A 614 -10.26 -46.30 -0.59
N ALA A 615 -10.20 -46.04 0.72
CA ALA A 615 -10.87 -46.84 1.74
C ALA A 615 -12.39 -46.82 1.58
N ASP A 616 -13.00 -45.68 1.22
CA ASP A 616 -14.44 -45.58 0.96
C ASP A 616 -14.88 -46.52 -0.18
N ASN A 617 -14.08 -46.60 -1.27
CA ASN A 617 -14.35 -47.51 -2.39
C ASN A 617 -14.23 -48.99 -1.98
N PHE A 618 -13.21 -49.33 -1.18
CA PHE A 618 -13.08 -50.69 -0.66
C PHE A 618 -14.26 -51.06 0.25
N VAL A 619 -14.76 -50.12 1.04
CA VAL A 619 -15.91 -50.34 1.93
C VAL A 619 -17.16 -50.64 1.12
N ASP A 620 -17.46 -49.89 0.06
CA ASP A 620 -18.63 -50.15 -0.79
C ASP A 620 -18.64 -51.59 -1.34
N ILE A 621 -17.47 -52.10 -1.74
CA ILE A 621 -17.30 -53.47 -2.23
C ILE A 621 -17.51 -54.49 -1.09
N VAL A 622 -16.96 -54.21 0.10
CA VAL A 622 -17.13 -55.07 1.29
C VAL A 622 -18.60 -55.10 1.74
N VAL A 623 -19.26 -53.95 1.78
CA VAL A 623 -20.70 -53.81 2.06
C VAL A 623 -21.51 -54.65 1.09
N PHE A 624 -21.26 -54.50 -0.21
CA PHE A 624 -21.93 -55.29 -1.25
C PHE A 624 -21.71 -56.79 -1.05
N CYS A 625 -20.48 -57.22 -0.76
CA CYS A 625 -20.16 -58.61 -0.49
C CYS A 625 -20.91 -59.16 0.73
N ILE A 626 -20.99 -58.40 1.82
CA ILE A 626 -21.71 -58.79 3.04
C ILE A 626 -23.22 -58.90 2.77
N MET A 627 -23.80 -57.92 2.07
CA MET A 627 -25.22 -57.94 1.70
C MET A 627 -25.53 -59.12 0.76
N ASN A 628 -24.67 -59.38 -0.22
CA ASN A 628 -24.81 -60.51 -1.13
C ASN A 628 -24.73 -61.86 -0.40
N ALA A 629 -23.77 -62.00 0.53
CA ALA A 629 -23.62 -63.18 1.37
C ALA A 629 -24.82 -63.41 2.31
N GLN A 630 -25.48 -62.34 2.75
CA GLN A 630 -26.69 -62.41 3.57
C GLN A 630 -27.90 -62.93 2.77
N GLU A 631 -28.11 -62.40 1.55
CA GLU A 631 -29.26 -62.74 0.69
C GLU A 631 -29.18 -64.15 0.07
N HIS A 632 -27.98 -64.63 -0.24
CA HIS A 632 -27.80 -65.93 -0.87
C HIS A 632 -28.27 -67.08 0.05
N LYS A 633 -29.11 -67.98 -0.50
CA LYS A 633 -29.67 -69.16 0.18
C LYS A 633 -28.74 -70.39 0.16
N GLY A 634 -27.55 -70.28 -0.43
CA GLY A 634 -26.50 -71.29 -0.30
C GLY A 634 -26.00 -71.29 1.14
N GLY A 635 -26.65 -72.06 2.00
CA GLY A 635 -26.28 -72.14 3.41
C GLY A 635 -24.96 -72.87 3.63
N ASP A 636 -24.57 -73.00 4.89
CA ASP A 636 -23.40 -73.73 5.41
C ASP A 636 -23.15 -75.12 4.78
N ASN A 637 -24.17 -75.70 4.11
CA ASN A 637 -24.07 -76.94 3.33
C ASN A 637 -23.21 -76.84 2.05
N GLN A 638 -23.08 -75.68 1.38
CA GLN A 638 -22.18 -75.54 0.21
C GLN A 638 -20.71 -75.46 0.61
N LEU A 639 -20.41 -74.99 1.84
CA LEU A 639 -19.07 -75.05 2.43
C LEU A 639 -18.63 -76.50 2.66
N LEU A 640 -19.55 -77.38 3.09
CA LEU A 640 -19.28 -78.81 3.24
C LEU A 640 -18.96 -79.50 1.90
N GLU A 641 -19.71 -79.21 0.83
CA GLU A 641 -19.40 -79.78 -0.51
C GLU A 641 -18.07 -79.27 -1.09
N PHE A 642 -17.68 -78.01 -0.81
CA PHE A 642 -16.41 -77.46 -1.30
C PHE A 642 -15.20 -77.96 -0.49
N VAL A 643 -15.35 -78.13 0.84
CA VAL A 643 -14.30 -78.69 1.72
C VAL A 643 -14.10 -80.19 1.49
N GLU A 644 -15.14 -80.95 1.10
CA GLU A 644 -15.00 -82.36 0.69
C GLU A 644 -14.39 -82.54 -0.72
N SER A 645 -14.26 -81.47 -1.52
CA SER A 645 -13.74 -81.51 -2.90
C SER A 645 -12.28 -81.03 -3.06
N LYS A 646 -11.63 -80.62 -1.98
CA LYS A 646 -10.17 -80.38 -1.89
C LYS A 646 -9.52 -81.45 -1.03
#